data_AF-E6WL04-F1
#
_entry.id   AF-E6WL04-F1
#
_cell.length_a   1.000
_cell.length_b   1.000
_cell.length_c   1.000
_cell.angle_alpha   90.00
_cell.angle_beta   90.00
_cell.angle_gamma   90.00
#
_symmetry.space_group_name_H-M   'P 1'
#
loop_
_entity.id
_entity.type
_entity.pdbx_description
1 polymer ?
#
loop_
_entity_poly.entity_id
_entity_poly.type
_entity_poly.pdbx_seq_one_letter_code
_entity_poly.pdbx_strand_id
1 'polypeptide(L)'
;MFLDLAMLSAELEHPSFETEGLFLRSIRVAKKFVLNQQILDCYYQFAWKSHFWLENFSIFEENLELLFKALDSSTNASQWEALINLVTVHKTHIRLNRVKSTIDIDMIECVMLQKLSEISADLTRQSNALLAKTQLLIYSLQKTEGEENINNIFHELHCVIKESTCLIGYPFEKMFNLINEMDIIFNEYQAYEELLDFITEQYSLRDGQIRGAEMLLKRGIKRLDSGKPYEAIRIVGKSLIPLYKKESSDLFILALNVCSTTYERVGLLWSARACMLFAASVLTDKLWDKDELTVYQYKTYNYLSWLELKLGRLGYALKWLELSLLFQQHFKETDSDNDVRQNMDAFIIQMVLNTEFSKLKYLDKTCFLLDKFGFYASSIQLMYVLGYETQIKDKFDIDVDESFIDYSLKLRDFNFGTKVTGINDGFEKRGSLTSNISGCNIKLTFPARSPFFDFSASLLASLEGVFATCIIDKIYSKESSFDIEVISDDENSSITHEFDTVNENLTARIICNDFRNESFNFECQDVYQKWNRKFVLQLLSKVFYYYDLKTVEKSIFADGALERSSILASSMFASRNILGFLADDEVRSSFSDKNCTESYLLIRKAPWDVACTRLPQNVAISSLTSKVSPAPEELRDSEALKHGDYHIQNLLKSRAWDLGKWNGVMFLPPLHGIPVLCLQFTNVKEGGDVFRGLAEKVGDVDGLGRLKVSIIKGISSSHPTHYTVMVSEDSVPEQRKVMGMVFRLNRMTPDSTVNIDRFAEMCARAGQCYFGCNSMLEDLKCAVPEHFGILIKKIRILWAWQIELKDPEFVALDLKELPFIPPDVKNPPVLATLEALRSMKPN
;
A
#
# COMPACT_ATOMS: atom_id res chain seq x y z
N MET A 1 1.03 -30.86 -22.65
CA MET A 1 0.65 -31.35 -24.00
C MET A 1 1.15 -32.76 -24.31
N PHE A 2 2.47 -33.04 -24.43
CA PHE A 2 2.94 -34.41 -24.75
C PHE A 2 2.62 -35.43 -23.65
N LEU A 3 2.73 -35.01 -22.39
CA LEU A 3 2.34 -35.83 -21.25
C LEU A 3 0.84 -36.12 -21.25
N ASP A 4 0.00 -35.09 -21.38
CA ASP A 4 -1.46 -35.23 -21.47
C ASP A 4 -1.88 -36.17 -22.60
N LEU A 5 -1.20 -36.09 -23.75
CA LEU A 5 -1.47 -36.98 -24.88
C LEU A 5 -1.05 -38.43 -24.60
N ALA A 6 0.03 -38.65 -23.85
CA ALA A 6 0.43 -39.98 -23.38
C ALA A 6 -0.56 -40.55 -22.36
N MET A 7 -1.03 -39.72 -21.42
CA MET A 7 -2.05 -40.09 -20.44
C MET A 7 -3.37 -40.46 -21.13
N LEU A 8 -3.82 -39.63 -22.08
CA LEU A 8 -5.02 -39.89 -22.88
C LEU A 8 -4.86 -41.17 -23.71
N SER A 9 -3.68 -41.41 -24.29
CA SER A 9 -3.39 -42.65 -25.03
C SER A 9 -3.55 -43.88 -24.16
N ALA A 10 -3.07 -43.84 -22.91
CA ALA A 10 -3.26 -44.90 -21.95
C ALA A 10 -4.74 -45.08 -21.57
N GLU A 11 -5.45 -43.98 -21.30
CA GLU A 11 -6.87 -44.00 -20.88
C GLU A 11 -7.83 -44.45 -21.98
N LEU A 12 -7.47 -44.23 -23.24
CA LEU A 12 -8.18 -44.75 -24.41
C LEU A 12 -7.75 -46.17 -24.80
N GLU A 13 -6.90 -46.81 -23.99
CA GLU A 13 -6.40 -48.18 -24.20
C GLU A 13 -5.73 -48.39 -25.57
N HIS A 14 -5.02 -47.38 -26.07
CA HIS A 14 -4.21 -47.52 -27.28
C HIS A 14 -3.06 -48.53 -27.07
N PRO A 15 -2.50 -49.10 -28.17
CA PRO A 15 -1.43 -50.09 -28.08
C PRO A 15 -0.27 -49.66 -27.19
N SER A 16 0.20 -50.56 -26.32
CA SER A 16 1.23 -50.27 -25.30
C SER A 16 2.48 -49.62 -25.88
N PHE A 17 2.97 -50.11 -27.03
CA PHE A 17 4.12 -49.53 -27.72
C PHE A 17 3.94 -48.06 -28.11
N GLU A 18 2.73 -47.67 -28.53
CA GLU A 18 2.43 -46.28 -28.90
C GLU A 18 2.40 -45.39 -27.66
N THR A 19 1.69 -45.84 -26.63
CA THR A 19 1.57 -45.15 -25.34
C THR A 19 2.93 -44.97 -24.65
N GLU A 20 3.74 -46.03 -24.56
CA GLU A 20 5.11 -45.97 -24.02
C GLU A 20 5.99 -45.02 -24.85
N GLY A 21 5.89 -45.07 -26.19
CA GLY A 21 6.61 -44.18 -27.09
C GLY A 21 6.28 -42.70 -26.87
N LEU A 22 5.04 -42.39 -26.47
CA LEU A 22 4.60 -41.04 -26.11
C LEU A 22 5.15 -40.58 -24.76
N PHE A 23 5.14 -41.44 -23.74
CA PHE A 23 5.78 -41.14 -22.44
C PHE A 23 7.30 -40.92 -22.58
N LEU A 24 7.99 -41.77 -23.35
CA LEU A 24 9.43 -41.57 -23.60
C LEU A 24 9.72 -40.28 -24.38
N ARG A 25 8.77 -39.81 -25.19
CA ARG A 25 8.87 -38.53 -25.88
C ARG A 25 8.64 -37.37 -24.92
N SER A 26 7.64 -37.45 -24.03
CA SER A 26 7.40 -36.41 -23.02
C SER A 26 8.61 -36.25 -22.09
N ILE A 27 9.20 -37.36 -21.60
CA ILE A 27 10.40 -37.34 -20.77
C ILE A 27 11.59 -36.68 -21.50
N ARG A 28 11.81 -37.03 -22.77
CA ARG A 28 12.89 -36.41 -23.57
C ARG A 28 12.71 -34.92 -23.74
N VAL A 29 11.47 -34.47 -23.95
CA VAL A 29 11.15 -33.04 -24.06
C VAL A 29 11.37 -32.35 -22.71
N ALA A 30 10.87 -32.91 -21.61
CA ALA A 30 11.04 -32.35 -20.27
C ALA A 30 12.53 -32.20 -19.89
N LYS A 31 13.35 -33.23 -20.14
CA LYS A 31 14.81 -33.17 -19.93
C LYS A 31 15.51 -32.10 -20.76
N LYS A 32 15.02 -31.81 -21.97
CA LYS A 32 15.60 -30.78 -22.85
C LYS A 32 15.38 -29.37 -22.30
N PHE A 33 14.25 -29.11 -21.64
CA PHE A 33 13.87 -27.78 -21.15
C PHE A 33 14.13 -27.58 -19.64
N VAL A 34 14.61 -28.60 -18.93
CA VAL A 34 15.09 -28.53 -17.52
C VAL A 34 14.04 -28.00 -16.53
N LEU A 35 12.77 -28.36 -16.72
CA LEU A 35 11.73 -28.10 -15.73
C LEU A 35 11.61 -29.33 -14.81
N ASN A 36 12.13 -29.21 -13.58
CA ASN A 36 12.24 -30.33 -12.64
C ASN A 36 10.87 -30.96 -12.33
N GLN A 37 9.83 -30.16 -12.17
CA GLN A 37 8.48 -30.65 -11.87
C GLN A 37 7.89 -31.44 -13.05
N GLN A 38 8.00 -30.97 -14.30
CA GLN A 38 7.56 -31.72 -15.48
C GLN A 38 8.26 -33.08 -15.62
N ILE A 39 9.52 -33.17 -15.22
CA ILE A 39 10.26 -34.44 -15.20
C ILE A 39 9.65 -35.39 -14.15
N LEU A 40 9.36 -34.87 -12.96
CA LEU A 40 8.68 -35.62 -11.89
C LEU A 40 7.32 -36.12 -12.35
N ASP A 41 6.50 -35.26 -12.95
CA ASP A 41 5.17 -35.61 -13.43
C ASP A 41 5.23 -36.67 -14.53
N CYS A 42 6.20 -36.57 -15.45
CA CYS A 42 6.40 -37.58 -16.48
C CYS A 42 6.74 -38.95 -15.88
N TYR A 43 7.66 -39.02 -14.92
CA TYR A 43 8.00 -40.30 -14.26
C TYR A 43 6.86 -40.85 -13.42
N TYR A 44 6.18 -39.99 -12.66
CA TYR A 44 5.04 -40.39 -11.84
C TYR A 44 3.90 -40.94 -12.69
N GLN A 45 3.45 -40.20 -13.71
CA GLN A 45 2.36 -40.63 -14.58
C GLN A 45 2.74 -41.86 -15.40
N PHE A 46 4.00 -41.95 -15.85
CA PHE A 46 4.44 -43.14 -16.57
C PHE A 46 4.46 -44.37 -15.67
N ALA A 47 4.95 -44.25 -14.43
CA ALA A 47 4.86 -45.33 -13.45
C ALA A 47 3.39 -45.71 -13.20
N TRP A 48 2.54 -44.74 -12.86
CA TRP A 48 1.13 -44.95 -12.55
C TRP A 48 0.38 -45.66 -13.68
N LYS A 49 0.49 -45.15 -14.91
CA LYS A 49 -0.16 -45.76 -16.08
C LYS A 49 0.45 -47.11 -16.44
N SER A 50 1.74 -47.32 -16.21
CA SER A 50 2.37 -48.63 -16.43
C SER A 50 1.81 -49.71 -15.51
N HIS A 51 1.49 -49.37 -14.27
CA HIS A 51 0.89 -50.30 -13.33
C HIS A 51 -0.57 -50.61 -13.63
N PHE A 52 -1.40 -49.56 -13.77
CA PHE A 52 -2.87 -49.71 -13.80
C PHE A 52 -3.46 -49.90 -15.21
N TRP A 53 -2.78 -49.46 -16.28
CA TRP A 53 -3.28 -49.59 -17.66
C TRP A 53 -2.42 -50.52 -18.52
N LEU A 54 -1.09 -50.42 -18.45
CA LEU A 54 -0.20 -51.24 -19.29
C LEU A 54 0.15 -52.60 -18.67
N GLU A 55 -0.22 -52.82 -17.40
CA GLU A 55 0.08 -54.03 -16.62
C GLU A 55 1.58 -54.41 -16.62
N ASN A 56 2.47 -53.43 -16.75
CA ASN A 56 3.91 -53.63 -16.83
C ASN A 56 4.62 -53.16 -15.54
N PHE A 57 4.80 -54.09 -14.61
CA PHE A 57 5.43 -53.79 -13.32
C PHE A 57 6.91 -53.41 -13.42
N SER A 58 7.64 -53.91 -14.44
CA SER A 58 9.06 -53.57 -14.62
C SER A 58 9.25 -52.10 -15.00
N ILE A 59 8.40 -51.59 -15.91
CA ILE A 59 8.42 -50.17 -16.29
C ILE A 59 7.98 -49.30 -15.11
N PHE A 60 7.03 -49.77 -14.30
CA PHE A 60 6.64 -49.11 -13.06
C PHE A 60 7.83 -48.94 -12.09
N GLU A 61 8.58 -50.01 -11.80
CA GLU A 61 9.74 -49.95 -10.90
C GLU A 61 10.85 -49.04 -11.44
N GLU A 62 11.14 -49.10 -12.75
CA GLU A 62 12.13 -48.22 -13.39
C GLU A 62 11.76 -46.74 -13.21
N ASN A 63 10.51 -46.37 -13.49
CA ASN A 63 10.07 -44.98 -13.38
C ASN A 63 9.93 -44.52 -11.93
N LEU A 64 9.61 -45.41 -10.98
CA LEU A 64 9.63 -45.11 -9.54
C LEU A 64 11.05 -44.74 -9.10
N GLU A 65 12.07 -45.51 -9.50
CA GLU A 65 13.46 -45.21 -9.15
C GLU A 65 13.94 -43.90 -9.80
N LEU A 66 13.51 -43.62 -11.04
CA LEU A 66 13.80 -42.36 -11.73
C LEU A 66 13.13 -41.15 -11.06
N LEU A 67 11.89 -41.30 -10.59
CA LEU A 67 11.20 -40.29 -9.80
C LEU A 67 11.96 -40.00 -8.50
N PHE A 68 12.34 -41.05 -7.76
CA PHE A 68 13.12 -40.92 -6.52
C PHE A 68 14.43 -40.15 -6.75
N LYS A 69 15.19 -40.50 -7.79
CA LYS A 69 16.44 -39.80 -8.16
C LYS A 69 16.21 -38.33 -8.51
N ALA A 70 15.06 -38.00 -9.10
CA ALA A 70 14.73 -36.62 -9.45
C ALA A 70 14.28 -35.78 -8.24
N LEU A 71 13.92 -36.40 -7.11
CA LEU A 71 13.47 -35.72 -5.88
C LEU A 71 14.62 -35.35 -4.90
N ASP A 72 15.86 -35.78 -5.15
CA ASP A 72 16.96 -35.71 -4.18
C ASP A 72 17.21 -34.31 -3.57
N SER A 73 16.94 -33.24 -4.33
CA SER A 73 17.09 -31.85 -3.90
C SER A 73 15.79 -31.15 -3.49
N SER A 74 14.64 -31.84 -3.55
CA SER A 74 13.34 -31.23 -3.30
C SER A 74 13.01 -31.10 -1.81
N THR A 75 12.58 -29.90 -1.42
CA THR A 75 12.02 -29.61 -0.09
C THR A 75 10.49 -29.43 -0.12
N ASN A 76 9.81 -29.73 -1.23
CA ASN A 76 8.37 -29.56 -1.38
C ASN A 76 7.61 -30.87 -1.07
N ALA A 77 6.83 -30.88 0.01
CA ALA A 77 6.03 -32.02 0.46
C ALA A 77 5.02 -32.49 -0.60
N SER A 78 4.48 -31.58 -1.43
CA SER A 78 3.58 -31.94 -2.52
C SER A 78 4.26 -32.85 -3.56
N GLN A 79 5.57 -32.64 -3.82
CA GLN A 79 6.34 -33.46 -4.76
C GLN A 79 6.65 -34.84 -4.19
N TRP A 80 6.96 -34.92 -2.90
CA TRP A 80 7.19 -36.19 -2.21
C TRP A 80 5.93 -37.05 -2.12
N GLU A 81 4.73 -36.45 -2.15
CA GLU A 81 3.47 -37.18 -2.17
C GLU A 81 3.38 -38.18 -3.34
N ALA A 82 3.86 -37.79 -4.52
CA ALA A 82 3.87 -38.65 -5.70
C ALA A 82 4.69 -39.94 -5.44
N LEU A 83 5.83 -39.81 -4.76
CA LEU A 83 6.65 -40.96 -4.38
C LEU A 83 5.95 -41.83 -3.32
N ILE A 84 5.34 -41.23 -2.30
CA ILE A 84 4.59 -41.97 -1.25
C ILE A 84 3.50 -42.83 -1.90
N ASN A 85 2.77 -42.27 -2.85
CA ASN A 85 1.72 -42.98 -3.58
C ASN A 85 2.29 -44.19 -4.35
N LEU A 86 3.39 -44.01 -5.09
CA LEU A 86 4.01 -45.12 -5.84
C LEU A 86 4.61 -46.19 -4.91
N VAL A 87 5.25 -45.79 -3.80
CA VAL A 87 5.78 -46.73 -2.78
C VAL A 87 4.64 -47.56 -2.18
N THR A 88 3.51 -46.93 -1.87
CA THR A 88 2.30 -47.61 -1.36
C THR A 88 1.78 -48.65 -2.36
N VAL A 89 1.67 -48.28 -3.64
CA VAL A 89 1.25 -49.19 -4.72
C VAL A 89 2.23 -50.35 -4.87
N HIS A 90 3.54 -50.08 -4.87
CA HIS A 90 4.60 -51.09 -4.98
C HIS A 90 4.49 -52.14 -3.88
N LYS A 91 4.47 -51.70 -2.61
CA LYS A 91 4.38 -52.58 -1.45
C LYS A 91 3.11 -53.42 -1.46
N THR A 92 1.99 -52.81 -1.84
CA THR A 92 0.71 -53.52 -1.94
C THR A 92 0.74 -54.59 -3.03
N HIS A 93 1.29 -54.27 -4.21
CA HIS A 93 1.43 -55.23 -5.32
C HIS A 93 2.33 -56.41 -4.96
N ILE A 94 3.50 -56.16 -4.35
CA ILE A 94 4.40 -57.22 -3.89
C ILE A 94 3.70 -58.11 -2.86
N ARG A 95 3.00 -57.52 -1.90
CA ARG A 95 2.28 -58.27 -0.85
C ARG A 95 1.19 -59.17 -1.43
N LEU A 96 0.41 -58.68 -2.40
CA LEU A 96 -0.70 -59.43 -2.99
C LEU A 96 -0.25 -60.47 -4.02
N ASN A 97 0.68 -60.12 -4.91
CA ASN A 97 1.08 -60.96 -6.04
C ASN A 97 2.33 -61.82 -5.76
N ARG A 98 2.99 -61.64 -4.60
CA ARG A 98 4.18 -62.39 -4.17
C ARG A 98 5.32 -62.36 -5.21
N VAL A 99 5.47 -61.24 -5.90
CA VAL A 99 6.54 -60.99 -6.88
C VAL A 99 7.78 -60.46 -6.17
N LYS A 100 8.97 -60.73 -6.71
CA LYS A 100 10.22 -60.14 -6.19
C LYS A 100 10.41 -58.73 -6.76
N SER A 101 10.71 -57.79 -5.87
CA SER A 101 11.14 -56.43 -6.24
C SER A 101 12.41 -56.48 -7.07
N THR A 102 12.51 -55.68 -8.14
CA THR A 102 13.78 -55.47 -8.85
C THR A 102 14.59 -54.30 -8.29
N ILE A 103 13.94 -53.46 -7.48
CA ILE A 103 14.53 -52.27 -6.84
C ILE A 103 14.61 -52.42 -5.31
N ASP A 104 15.49 -51.65 -4.67
CA ASP A 104 15.60 -51.58 -3.20
C ASP A 104 14.55 -50.61 -2.63
N ILE A 105 13.31 -51.07 -2.53
CA ILE A 105 12.18 -50.24 -2.08
C ILE A 105 12.31 -49.83 -0.61
N ASP A 106 12.96 -50.64 0.22
CA ASP A 106 13.13 -50.35 1.64
C ASP A 106 14.11 -49.19 1.85
N MET A 107 15.18 -49.12 1.05
CA MET A 107 16.07 -47.95 1.00
C MET A 107 15.32 -46.69 0.56
N ILE A 108 14.54 -46.77 -0.52
CA ILE A 108 13.75 -45.63 -1.02
C ILE A 108 12.76 -45.14 0.05
N GLU A 109 12.06 -46.06 0.71
CA GLU A 109 11.12 -45.74 1.79
C GLU A 109 11.83 -45.05 2.96
N CYS A 110 12.98 -45.57 3.41
CA CYS A 110 13.71 -44.98 4.53
C CYS A 110 14.13 -43.53 4.23
N VAL A 111 14.66 -43.28 3.03
CA VAL A 111 15.07 -41.93 2.60
C VAL A 111 13.86 -41.00 2.49
N MET A 112 12.76 -41.48 1.90
CA MET A 112 11.51 -40.73 1.78
C MET A 112 10.98 -40.29 3.15
N LEU A 113 10.90 -41.21 4.12
CA LEU A 113 10.42 -40.90 5.46
C LEU A 113 11.36 -39.93 6.19
N GLN A 114 12.68 -40.11 6.05
CA GLN A 114 13.64 -39.18 6.60
C GLN A 114 13.47 -37.77 6.01
N LYS A 115 13.33 -37.65 4.69
CA LYS A 115 13.14 -36.36 4.01
C LYS A 115 11.85 -35.67 4.41
N LEU A 116 10.74 -36.40 4.49
CA LEU A 116 9.47 -35.85 4.99
C LEU A 116 9.57 -35.41 6.45
N SER A 117 10.34 -36.13 7.29
CA SER A 117 10.58 -35.72 8.67
C SER A 117 11.38 -34.41 8.75
N GLU A 118 12.40 -34.25 7.90
CA GLU A 118 13.17 -33.01 7.76
C GLU A 118 12.27 -31.85 7.32
N ILE A 119 11.41 -32.07 6.32
CA ILE A 119 10.46 -31.06 5.82
C ILE A 119 9.41 -30.71 6.89
N SER A 120 8.92 -31.69 7.66
CA SER A 120 7.95 -31.46 8.73
C SER A 120 8.50 -30.63 9.89
N ALA A 121 9.82 -30.60 10.07
CA ALA A 121 10.51 -29.81 11.08
C ALA A 121 10.77 -28.36 10.62
N ASP A 122 10.62 -28.05 9.34
CA ASP A 122 10.83 -26.70 8.79
C ASP A 122 9.62 -25.78 9.03
N LEU A 123 9.65 -25.08 10.17
CA LEU A 123 8.60 -24.13 10.56
C LEU A 123 8.57 -22.84 9.70
N THR A 124 9.52 -22.62 8.79
CA THR A 124 9.51 -21.46 7.90
C THR A 124 8.44 -21.60 6.80
N ARG A 125 8.12 -22.84 6.39
CA ARG A 125 7.11 -23.17 5.38
C ARG A 125 5.98 -24.00 5.99
N GLN A 126 5.23 -23.42 6.93
CA GLN A 126 4.26 -24.16 7.75
C GLN A 126 3.23 -24.99 6.95
N SER A 127 2.66 -24.49 5.84
CA SER A 127 1.74 -25.30 5.02
C SER A 127 2.41 -26.55 4.46
N ASN A 128 3.68 -26.43 4.07
CA ASN A 128 4.50 -27.52 3.54
C ASN A 128 4.89 -28.51 4.66
N ALA A 129 5.26 -28.00 5.84
CA ALA A 129 5.57 -28.81 7.01
C ALA A 129 4.36 -29.61 7.53
N LEU A 130 3.19 -28.96 7.64
CA LEU A 130 1.95 -29.63 8.03
C LEU A 130 1.50 -30.65 6.98
N LEU A 131 1.69 -30.38 5.69
CA LEU A 131 1.43 -31.36 4.63
C LEU A 131 2.35 -32.58 4.77
N ALA A 132 3.66 -32.39 4.97
CA ALA A 132 4.60 -33.48 5.19
C ALA A 132 4.24 -34.30 6.45
N LYS A 133 3.86 -33.63 7.54
CA LYS A 133 3.39 -34.29 8.76
C LYS A 133 2.10 -35.10 8.53
N THR A 134 1.15 -34.54 7.78
CA THR A 134 -0.10 -35.24 7.39
C THR A 134 0.22 -36.50 6.60
N GLN A 135 1.11 -36.39 5.61
CA GLN A 135 1.55 -37.52 4.78
C GLN A 135 2.25 -38.62 5.60
N LEU A 136 3.14 -38.25 6.54
CA LEU A 136 3.79 -39.20 7.46
C LEU A 136 2.78 -39.96 8.31
N LEU A 137 1.77 -39.26 8.86
CA LEU A 137 0.72 -39.85 9.69
C LEU A 137 -0.19 -40.79 8.89
N ILE A 138 -0.59 -40.40 7.68
CA ILE A 138 -1.39 -41.27 6.81
C ILE A 138 -0.59 -42.52 6.43
N TYR A 139 0.70 -42.34 6.12
CA TYR A 139 1.56 -43.47 5.76
C TYR A 139 1.78 -44.43 6.94
N SER A 140 1.90 -43.91 8.16
CA SER A 140 2.11 -44.74 9.36
C SER A 140 0.91 -45.64 9.67
N LEU A 141 -0.32 -45.26 9.29
CA LEU A 141 -1.51 -46.12 9.40
C LEU A 141 -1.35 -47.46 8.66
N GLN A 142 -0.56 -47.52 7.59
CA GLN A 142 -0.33 -48.76 6.85
C GLN A 142 0.50 -49.79 7.63
N LYS A 143 1.33 -49.32 8.57
CA LYS A 143 2.26 -50.16 9.35
C LYS A 143 1.82 -50.40 10.78
N THR A 144 0.83 -49.63 11.25
CA THR A 144 0.47 -49.59 12.65
C THR A 144 -0.55 -50.68 12.96
N GLU A 145 -0.26 -51.46 13.99
CA GLU A 145 -1.17 -52.43 14.57
C GLU A 145 -1.54 -51.99 16.01
N GLY A 146 -2.75 -52.35 16.42
CA GLY A 146 -3.28 -52.03 17.75
C GLY A 146 -4.14 -50.78 17.78
N GLU A 147 -5.30 -50.88 18.43
CA GLU A 147 -6.33 -49.85 18.48
C GLU A 147 -5.85 -48.53 19.09
N GLU A 148 -5.06 -48.60 20.18
CA GLU A 148 -4.53 -47.41 20.86
C GLU A 148 -3.59 -46.58 19.98
N ASN A 149 -2.73 -47.24 19.19
CA ASN A 149 -1.80 -46.57 18.28
C ASN A 149 -2.52 -45.92 17.11
N ILE A 150 -3.54 -46.61 16.54
CA ILE A 150 -4.37 -46.07 15.46
C ILE A 150 -5.14 -44.84 15.94
N ASN A 151 -5.76 -44.90 17.13
CA ASN A 151 -6.45 -43.76 17.72
C ASN A 151 -5.51 -42.56 17.95
N ASN A 152 -4.29 -42.80 18.43
CA ASN A 152 -3.29 -41.72 18.60
C ASN A 152 -2.95 -41.04 17.27
N ILE A 153 -2.80 -41.79 16.18
CA ILE A 153 -2.55 -41.22 14.85
C ILE A 153 -3.71 -40.31 14.40
N PHE A 154 -4.96 -40.75 14.60
CA PHE A 154 -6.12 -39.92 14.26
C PHE A 154 -6.23 -38.65 15.12
N HIS A 155 -5.90 -38.72 16.41
CA HIS A 155 -5.80 -37.54 17.26
C HIS A 155 -4.72 -36.55 16.78
N GLU A 156 -3.56 -37.06 16.35
CA GLU A 156 -2.51 -36.21 15.76
C GLU A 156 -2.94 -35.59 14.43
N LEU A 157 -3.60 -36.36 13.56
CA LEU A 157 -4.17 -35.85 12.31
C LEU A 157 -5.20 -34.74 12.58
N HIS A 158 -6.06 -34.93 13.57
CA HIS A 158 -7.01 -33.90 14.00
C HIS A 158 -6.31 -32.61 14.43
N CYS A 159 -5.23 -32.71 15.21
CA CYS A 159 -4.45 -31.54 15.61
C CYS A 159 -3.83 -30.81 14.41
N VAL A 160 -3.22 -31.57 13.49
CA VAL A 160 -2.57 -31.02 12.27
C VAL A 160 -3.59 -30.32 11.38
N ILE A 161 -4.75 -30.94 11.13
CA ILE A 161 -5.80 -30.35 10.27
C ILE A 161 -6.37 -29.11 10.94
N LYS A 162 -6.58 -29.12 12.25
CA LYS A 162 -7.05 -27.94 12.99
C LYS A 162 -6.07 -26.76 12.87
N GLU A 163 -4.77 -26.99 13.02
CA GLU A 163 -3.73 -25.97 12.81
C GLU A 163 -3.69 -25.44 11.37
N SER A 164 -4.00 -26.30 10.39
CA SER A 164 -3.95 -25.94 8.97
C SER A 164 -5.09 -25.04 8.48
N THR A 165 -6.20 -24.93 9.24
CA THR A 165 -7.45 -24.28 8.80
C THR A 165 -7.28 -22.84 8.31
N CYS A 166 -6.29 -22.12 8.84
CA CYS A 166 -5.98 -20.71 8.51
C CYS A 166 -4.90 -20.52 7.43
N LEU A 167 -4.42 -21.59 6.81
CA LEU A 167 -3.29 -21.54 5.87
C LEU A 167 -3.75 -21.75 4.41
N ILE A 168 -3.47 -20.77 3.54
CA ILE A 168 -3.86 -20.82 2.12
C ILE A 168 -3.18 -21.95 1.34
N GLY A 169 -1.97 -22.36 1.72
CA GLY A 169 -1.19 -23.36 0.98
C GLY A 169 -1.56 -24.82 1.28
N TYR A 170 -2.33 -25.07 2.34
CA TYR A 170 -2.69 -26.44 2.75
C TYR A 170 -3.87 -26.98 1.94
N PRO A 171 -3.78 -28.18 1.36
CA PRO A 171 -4.80 -28.74 0.48
C PRO A 171 -5.98 -29.36 1.27
N PHE A 172 -6.77 -28.52 1.94
CA PHE A 172 -7.83 -28.96 2.85
C PHE A 172 -8.89 -29.86 2.18
N GLU A 173 -9.40 -29.47 1.01
CA GLU A 173 -10.40 -30.25 0.25
C GLU A 173 -9.88 -31.65 -0.12
N LYS A 174 -8.60 -31.75 -0.48
CA LYS A 174 -7.96 -33.04 -0.77
C LYS A 174 -7.92 -33.93 0.47
N MET A 175 -7.59 -33.36 1.63
CA MET A 175 -7.56 -34.10 2.90
C MET A 175 -8.96 -34.53 3.34
N PHE A 176 -9.97 -33.69 3.11
CA PHE A 176 -11.38 -34.05 3.33
C PHE A 176 -11.77 -35.28 2.50
N ASN A 177 -11.52 -35.26 1.19
CA ASN A 177 -11.86 -36.38 0.31
C ASN A 177 -11.12 -37.67 0.73
N LEU A 178 -9.83 -37.57 1.04
CA LEU A 178 -9.03 -38.72 1.48
C LEU A 178 -9.58 -39.33 2.78
N ILE A 179 -9.81 -38.51 3.81
CA ILE A 179 -10.31 -39.00 5.11
C ILE A 179 -11.71 -39.59 4.95
N ASN A 180 -12.55 -39.00 4.11
CA ASN A 180 -13.88 -39.52 3.83
C ASN A 180 -13.85 -40.88 3.10
N GLU A 181 -12.89 -41.11 2.20
CA GLU A 181 -12.70 -42.41 1.53
C GLU A 181 -12.19 -43.51 2.49
N MET A 182 -11.53 -43.13 3.58
CA MET A 182 -11.02 -44.05 4.60
C MET A 182 -12.11 -44.66 5.51
N ASP A 183 -13.35 -44.17 5.44
CA ASP A 183 -14.48 -44.60 6.27
C ASP A 183 -14.76 -46.10 6.15
N ILE A 184 -14.57 -46.64 4.94
CA ILE A 184 -14.74 -48.07 4.62
C ILE A 184 -13.89 -48.97 5.54
N ILE A 185 -12.76 -48.47 6.02
CA ILE A 185 -11.77 -49.23 6.78
C ILE A 185 -11.78 -48.87 8.27
N PHE A 186 -12.01 -47.59 8.61
CA PHE A 186 -11.75 -47.07 9.97
C PHE A 186 -13.00 -46.58 10.72
N ASN A 187 -14.21 -46.85 10.21
CA ASN A 187 -15.48 -46.45 10.85
C ASN A 187 -15.69 -46.96 12.29
N GLU A 188 -15.00 -48.02 12.73
CA GLU A 188 -15.11 -48.53 14.10
C GLU A 188 -14.30 -47.73 15.13
N TYR A 189 -13.39 -46.83 14.71
CA TYR A 189 -12.51 -46.08 15.61
C TYR A 189 -13.11 -44.72 16.00
N GLN A 190 -13.36 -44.51 17.29
CA GLN A 190 -13.91 -43.25 17.80
C GLN A 190 -13.09 -42.00 17.40
N ALA A 191 -11.75 -42.10 17.43
CA ALA A 191 -10.88 -40.98 17.07
C ALA A 191 -10.97 -40.64 15.57
N TYR A 192 -11.30 -41.61 14.72
CA TYR A 192 -11.56 -41.39 13.30
C TYR A 192 -12.90 -40.69 13.09
N GLU A 193 -13.97 -41.12 13.77
CA GLU A 193 -15.27 -40.43 13.70
C GLU A 193 -15.16 -38.97 14.16
N GLU A 194 -14.45 -38.70 15.27
CA GLU A 194 -14.21 -37.33 15.74
C GLU A 194 -13.48 -36.46 14.69
N LEU A 195 -12.48 -37.04 14.00
CA LEU A 195 -11.78 -36.39 12.92
C LEU A 195 -12.70 -36.13 11.71
N LEU A 196 -13.50 -37.11 11.32
CA LEU A 196 -14.43 -37.05 10.20
C LEU A 196 -15.53 -36.00 10.45
N ASP A 197 -16.09 -35.94 11.66
CA ASP A 197 -17.06 -34.93 12.08
C ASP A 197 -16.46 -33.52 11.99
N PHE A 198 -15.27 -33.33 12.57
CA PHE A 198 -14.58 -32.04 12.55
C PHE A 198 -14.30 -31.57 11.12
N ILE A 199 -13.73 -32.44 10.27
CA ILE A 199 -13.37 -32.04 8.91
C ILE A 199 -14.61 -31.77 8.04
N THR A 200 -15.71 -32.49 8.28
CA THR A 200 -16.99 -32.28 7.58
C THR A 200 -17.64 -30.94 7.97
N GLU A 201 -17.63 -30.59 9.27
CA GLU A 201 -18.10 -29.29 9.75
C GLU A 201 -17.27 -28.15 9.13
N GLN A 202 -15.94 -28.28 9.17
CA GLN A 202 -15.05 -27.29 8.60
C GLN A 202 -15.21 -27.18 7.07
N TYR A 203 -15.33 -28.29 6.35
CA TYR A 203 -15.57 -28.27 4.90
C TYR A 203 -16.86 -27.50 4.55
N SER A 204 -17.95 -27.78 5.28
CA SER A 204 -19.24 -27.09 5.09
C SER A 204 -19.14 -25.59 5.37
N LEU A 205 -18.46 -25.19 6.44
CA LEU A 205 -18.20 -23.79 6.77
C LEU A 205 -17.38 -23.09 5.68
N ARG A 206 -16.34 -23.77 5.16
CA ARG A 206 -15.46 -23.24 4.12
C ARG A 206 -16.20 -23.05 2.80
N ASP A 207 -16.96 -24.04 2.35
CA ASP A 207 -17.77 -23.94 1.12
C ASP A 207 -18.79 -22.79 1.22
N GLY A 208 -19.50 -22.70 2.36
CA GLY A 208 -20.43 -21.60 2.62
C GLY A 208 -19.76 -20.22 2.59
N GLN A 209 -18.57 -20.09 3.18
CA GLN A 209 -17.77 -18.86 3.15
C GLN A 209 -17.33 -18.49 1.72
N ILE A 210 -16.84 -19.46 0.95
CA ILE A 210 -16.38 -19.25 -0.43
C ILE A 210 -17.54 -18.76 -1.31
N ARG A 211 -18.69 -19.43 -1.26
CA ARG A 211 -19.88 -19.04 -2.04
C ARG A 211 -20.37 -17.65 -1.66
N GLY A 212 -20.44 -17.34 -0.37
CA GLY A 212 -20.81 -16.00 0.11
C GLY A 212 -19.84 -14.92 -0.38
N ALA A 213 -18.55 -15.22 -0.39
CA ALA A 213 -17.51 -14.29 -0.83
C ALA A 213 -17.48 -14.09 -2.34
N GLU A 214 -17.77 -15.13 -3.13
CA GLU A 214 -17.95 -15.02 -4.58
C GLU A 214 -19.11 -14.06 -4.92
N MET A 215 -20.22 -14.12 -4.19
CA MET A 215 -21.33 -13.18 -4.36
C MET A 215 -20.92 -11.74 -4.02
N LEU A 216 -20.13 -11.54 -2.97
CA LEU A 216 -19.57 -10.23 -2.63
C LEU A 216 -18.65 -9.73 -3.74
N LEU A 217 -17.74 -10.56 -4.24
CA LEU A 217 -16.84 -10.21 -5.34
C LEU A 217 -17.60 -9.77 -6.59
N LYS A 218 -18.61 -10.54 -7.03
CA LYS A 218 -19.48 -10.18 -8.16
C LYS A 218 -20.19 -8.83 -7.94
N ARG A 219 -20.67 -8.55 -6.72
CA ARG A 219 -21.30 -7.27 -6.38
C ARG A 219 -20.30 -6.12 -6.38
N GLY A 220 -19.09 -6.35 -5.88
CA GLY A 220 -18.02 -5.37 -5.85
C GLY A 220 -17.55 -4.97 -7.25
N ILE A 221 -17.41 -5.94 -8.16
CA ILE A 221 -17.11 -5.69 -9.58
C ILE A 221 -18.19 -4.79 -10.20
N LYS A 222 -19.48 -5.13 -9.99
CA LYS A 222 -20.59 -4.27 -10.48
C LYS A 222 -20.54 -2.85 -9.92
N ARG A 223 -20.09 -2.65 -8.67
CA ARG A 223 -19.91 -1.31 -8.11
C ARG A 223 -18.77 -0.56 -8.77
N LEU A 224 -17.65 -1.23 -9.01
CA LEU A 224 -16.52 -0.66 -9.75
C LEU A 224 -16.91 -0.24 -11.17
N ASP A 225 -17.68 -1.07 -11.88
CA ASP A 225 -18.19 -0.78 -13.22
C ASP A 225 -19.16 0.41 -13.22
N SER A 226 -19.93 0.58 -12.13
CA SER A 226 -20.82 1.73 -11.94
C SER A 226 -20.13 3.02 -11.48
N GLY A 227 -18.80 3.06 -11.47
CA GLY A 227 -18.04 4.24 -11.07
C GLY A 227 -18.00 4.51 -9.56
N LYS A 228 -18.21 3.48 -8.73
CA LYS A 228 -18.24 3.58 -7.26
C LYS A 228 -17.07 2.83 -6.61
N PRO A 229 -15.84 3.34 -6.70
CA PRO A 229 -14.65 2.64 -6.25
C PRO A 229 -14.61 2.41 -4.73
N TYR A 230 -15.13 3.32 -3.89
CA TYR A 230 -15.08 3.14 -2.44
C TYR A 230 -16.09 2.10 -1.94
N GLU A 231 -17.32 2.10 -2.48
CA GLU A 231 -18.27 1.00 -2.26
C GLU A 231 -17.67 -0.35 -2.71
N ALA A 232 -16.96 -0.38 -3.85
CA ALA A 232 -16.28 -1.59 -4.32
C ALA A 232 -15.19 -2.06 -3.35
N ILE A 233 -14.34 -1.16 -2.83
CA ILE A 233 -13.32 -1.48 -1.81
C ILE A 233 -13.94 -2.15 -0.59
N ARG A 234 -15.07 -1.62 -0.08
CA ARG A 234 -15.77 -2.19 1.07
C ARG A 234 -16.27 -3.61 0.80
N ILE A 235 -16.92 -3.81 -0.34
CA ILE A 235 -17.57 -5.08 -0.65
C ILE A 235 -16.53 -6.15 -0.98
N VAL A 236 -15.58 -5.85 -1.87
CA VAL A 236 -14.54 -6.81 -2.27
C VAL A 236 -13.61 -7.09 -1.09
N GLY A 237 -13.28 -6.07 -0.28
CA GLY A 237 -12.51 -6.24 0.95
C GLY A 237 -13.02 -7.35 1.86
N LYS A 238 -14.34 -7.46 2.03
CA LYS A 238 -14.99 -8.50 2.85
C LYS A 238 -14.86 -9.90 2.26
N SER A 239 -14.64 -10.02 0.95
CA SER A 239 -14.44 -11.33 0.29
C SER A 239 -13.03 -11.89 0.50
N LEU A 240 -12.03 -11.06 0.83
CA LEU A 240 -10.63 -11.48 0.83
C LEU A 240 -10.32 -12.59 1.84
N ILE A 241 -10.72 -12.45 3.11
CA ILE A 241 -10.48 -13.48 4.14
C ILE A 241 -11.22 -14.80 3.80
N PRO A 242 -12.52 -14.79 3.50
CA PRO A 242 -13.23 -16.00 3.08
C PRO A 242 -12.62 -16.71 1.86
N LEU A 243 -12.04 -15.96 0.92
CA LEU A 243 -11.39 -16.50 -0.29
C LEU A 243 -9.93 -16.93 -0.06
N TYR A 244 -9.32 -16.60 1.09
CA TYR A 244 -7.94 -16.93 1.41
C TYR A 244 -7.76 -18.43 1.74
N LYS A 245 -7.94 -19.28 0.71
CA LYS A 245 -7.97 -20.74 0.78
C LYS A 245 -7.41 -21.34 -0.52
N LYS A 246 -6.85 -22.56 -0.48
CA LYS A 246 -6.23 -23.19 -1.66
C LYS A 246 -7.25 -23.42 -2.78
N GLU A 247 -8.42 -23.93 -2.40
CA GLU A 247 -9.55 -24.29 -3.26
C GLU A 247 -10.20 -23.07 -3.96
N SER A 248 -10.12 -21.87 -3.38
CA SER A 248 -10.68 -20.63 -3.95
C SER A 248 -9.62 -19.65 -4.45
N SER A 249 -8.40 -20.14 -4.67
CA SER A 249 -7.25 -19.31 -5.04
C SER A 249 -7.45 -18.47 -6.30
N ASP A 250 -8.18 -18.96 -7.31
CA ASP A 250 -8.48 -18.17 -8.53
C ASP A 250 -9.42 -17.00 -8.25
N LEU A 251 -10.47 -17.23 -7.45
CA LEU A 251 -11.37 -16.16 -6.98
C LEU A 251 -10.61 -15.15 -6.09
N PHE A 252 -9.67 -15.63 -5.28
CA PHE A 252 -8.83 -14.77 -4.46
C PHE A 252 -7.92 -13.86 -5.30
N ILE A 253 -7.25 -14.42 -6.31
CA ILE A 253 -6.44 -13.65 -7.27
C ILE A 253 -7.30 -12.60 -7.99
N LEU A 254 -8.52 -12.98 -8.42
CA LEU A 254 -9.46 -12.04 -9.01
C LEU A 254 -9.87 -10.92 -8.03
N ALA A 255 -10.15 -11.25 -6.78
CA ALA A 255 -10.48 -10.26 -5.75
C ALA A 255 -9.32 -9.28 -5.49
N LEU A 256 -8.08 -9.77 -5.47
CA LEU A 256 -6.89 -8.92 -5.36
C LEU A 256 -6.72 -8.01 -6.59
N ASN A 257 -6.95 -8.51 -7.79
CA ASN A 257 -6.99 -7.72 -9.04
C ASN A 257 -7.98 -6.56 -8.94
N VAL A 258 -9.22 -6.86 -8.55
CA VAL A 258 -10.27 -5.84 -8.41
C VAL A 258 -9.91 -4.83 -7.31
N CYS A 259 -9.42 -5.28 -6.16
CA CYS A 259 -8.95 -4.40 -5.09
C CYS A 259 -7.84 -3.47 -5.57
N SER A 260 -6.83 -3.98 -6.29
CA SER A 260 -5.75 -3.15 -6.80
C SER A 260 -6.25 -2.05 -7.73
N THR A 261 -7.12 -2.39 -8.68
CA THR A 261 -7.73 -1.40 -9.57
C THR A 261 -8.55 -0.37 -8.80
N THR A 262 -9.30 -0.78 -7.76
CA THR A 262 -10.05 0.18 -6.94
C THR A 262 -9.15 1.13 -6.16
N TYR A 263 -8.08 0.61 -5.54
CA TYR A 263 -7.12 1.42 -4.80
C TYR A 263 -6.36 2.40 -5.71
N GLU A 264 -5.94 1.94 -6.89
CA GLU A 264 -5.32 2.80 -7.89
C GLU A 264 -6.25 3.94 -8.32
N ARG A 265 -7.55 3.66 -8.56
CA ARG A 265 -8.55 4.67 -8.95
C ARG A 265 -8.70 5.78 -7.90
N VAL A 266 -8.65 5.45 -6.61
CA VAL A 266 -8.75 6.42 -5.50
C VAL A 266 -7.41 7.05 -5.13
N GLY A 267 -6.31 6.64 -5.76
CA GLY A 267 -4.96 7.19 -5.58
C GLY A 267 -4.13 6.57 -4.46
N LEU A 268 -4.45 5.35 -4.03
CA LEU A 268 -3.76 4.60 -2.96
C LEU A 268 -2.85 3.52 -3.58
N LEU A 269 -1.67 3.93 -4.02
CA LEU A 269 -0.79 3.11 -4.85
C LEU A 269 -0.06 2.01 -4.06
N TRP A 270 0.20 2.18 -2.76
CA TRP A 270 0.86 1.15 -1.95
C TRP A 270 -0.08 -0.02 -1.66
N SER A 271 -1.36 0.23 -1.35
CA SER A 271 -2.37 -0.82 -1.26
C SER A 271 -2.59 -1.53 -2.61
N ALA A 272 -2.62 -0.77 -3.71
CA ALA A 272 -2.75 -1.34 -5.04
C ALA A 272 -1.58 -2.29 -5.37
N ARG A 273 -0.35 -1.84 -5.08
CA ARG A 273 0.88 -2.64 -5.22
C ARG A 273 0.84 -3.89 -4.35
N ALA A 274 0.48 -3.77 -3.07
CA ALA A 274 0.43 -4.90 -2.15
C ALA A 274 -0.56 -5.99 -2.60
N CYS A 275 -1.73 -5.60 -3.11
CA CYS A 275 -2.68 -6.56 -3.70
C CYS A 275 -2.05 -7.33 -4.87
N MET A 276 -1.39 -6.64 -5.80
CA MET A 276 -0.78 -7.27 -6.98
C MET A 276 0.43 -8.11 -6.63
N LEU A 277 1.24 -7.66 -5.67
CA LEU A 277 2.38 -8.41 -5.19
C LEU A 277 1.93 -9.72 -4.55
N PHE A 278 0.82 -9.67 -3.80
CA PHE A 278 0.28 -10.87 -3.19
C PHE A 278 -0.35 -11.81 -4.22
N ALA A 279 -1.08 -11.27 -5.21
CA ALA A 279 -1.61 -12.06 -6.32
C ALA A 279 -0.49 -12.76 -7.11
N ALA A 280 0.60 -12.03 -7.38
CA ALA A 280 1.80 -12.55 -8.02
C ALA A 280 2.45 -13.70 -7.22
N SER A 281 2.52 -13.58 -5.88
CA SER A 281 3.04 -14.66 -5.04
C SER A 281 2.17 -15.91 -5.14
N VAL A 282 0.84 -15.78 -5.02
CA VAL A 282 -0.08 -16.93 -5.12
C VAL A 282 -0.01 -17.59 -6.50
N LEU A 283 0.09 -16.79 -7.57
CA LEU A 283 0.27 -17.30 -8.94
C LEU A 283 1.62 -18.00 -9.13
N THR A 284 2.68 -17.54 -8.45
CA THR A 284 4.00 -18.19 -8.48
C THR A 284 3.97 -19.51 -7.73
N ASP A 285 3.30 -19.58 -6.58
CA ASP A 285 3.10 -20.84 -5.86
C ASP A 285 2.35 -21.87 -6.71
N LYS A 286 1.32 -21.45 -7.45
CA LYS A 286 0.62 -22.34 -8.41
C LYS A 286 1.53 -22.87 -9.52
N LEU A 287 2.48 -22.07 -10.01
CA LEU A 287 3.45 -22.52 -11.00
C LEU A 287 4.30 -23.67 -10.43
N TRP A 288 4.79 -23.52 -9.20
CA TRP A 288 5.60 -24.54 -8.55
C TRP A 288 4.80 -25.81 -8.21
N ASP A 289 3.51 -25.68 -7.92
CA ASP A 289 2.63 -26.81 -7.57
C ASP A 289 2.09 -27.57 -8.80
N LYS A 290 1.86 -26.90 -9.94
CA LYS A 290 1.14 -27.47 -11.10
C LYS A 290 1.84 -27.32 -12.46
N ASP A 291 2.98 -26.63 -12.53
CA ASP A 291 3.64 -26.22 -13.79
C ASP A 291 2.74 -25.46 -14.77
N GLU A 292 1.65 -24.88 -14.27
CA GLU A 292 0.71 -24.11 -15.07
C GLU A 292 1.21 -22.67 -15.26
N LEU A 293 1.74 -22.39 -16.45
CA LEU A 293 1.96 -21.02 -16.91
C LEU A 293 0.62 -20.40 -17.31
N THR A 294 0.24 -19.31 -16.65
CA THR A 294 -1.04 -18.63 -16.93
C THR A 294 -0.81 -17.24 -17.53
N VAL A 295 -1.69 -16.84 -18.45
CA VAL A 295 -1.70 -15.46 -18.99
C VAL A 295 -1.89 -14.43 -17.88
N TYR A 296 -2.52 -14.84 -16.76
CA TYR A 296 -2.69 -14.01 -15.57
C TYR A 296 -1.36 -13.65 -14.88
N GLN A 297 -0.34 -14.52 -14.90
CA GLN A 297 1.00 -14.19 -14.38
C GLN A 297 1.61 -13.02 -15.16
N TYR A 298 1.63 -13.14 -16.50
CA TYR A 298 2.10 -12.07 -17.38
C TYR A 298 1.37 -10.74 -17.09
N LYS A 299 0.03 -10.76 -17.06
CA LYS A 299 -0.77 -9.55 -16.79
C LYS A 299 -0.50 -8.95 -15.41
N THR A 300 -0.34 -9.79 -14.39
CA THR A 300 -0.05 -9.35 -13.01
C THR A 300 1.33 -8.71 -12.90
N TYR A 301 2.37 -9.31 -13.50
CA TYR A 301 3.72 -8.74 -13.50
C TYR A 301 3.80 -7.43 -14.30
N ASN A 302 3.11 -7.35 -15.44
CA ASN A 302 3.05 -6.12 -16.22
C ASN A 302 2.34 -5.00 -15.44
N TYR A 303 1.25 -5.33 -14.72
CA TYR A 303 0.56 -4.36 -13.88
C TYR A 303 1.39 -3.94 -12.66
N LEU A 304 2.16 -4.84 -12.05
CA LEU A 304 3.14 -4.49 -11.02
C LEU A 304 4.20 -3.52 -11.55
N SER A 305 4.71 -3.75 -12.76
CA SER A 305 5.64 -2.83 -13.41
C SER A 305 5.06 -1.41 -13.51
N TRP A 306 3.80 -1.31 -13.95
CA TRP A 306 3.08 -0.04 -14.04
C TRP A 306 2.89 0.65 -12.67
N LEU A 307 2.53 -0.10 -11.63
CA LEU A 307 2.37 0.45 -10.28
C LEU A 307 3.71 0.94 -9.70
N GLU A 308 4.80 0.22 -9.92
CA GLU A 308 6.15 0.62 -9.47
C GLU A 308 6.61 1.89 -10.19
N LEU A 309 6.32 2.07 -11.49
CA LEU A 309 6.55 3.34 -12.20
C LEU A 309 5.79 4.48 -11.54
N LYS A 310 4.49 4.30 -11.26
CA LYS A 310 3.67 5.33 -10.59
C LYS A 310 4.17 5.70 -9.18
N LEU A 311 4.85 4.78 -8.51
CA LEU A 311 5.52 4.99 -7.22
C LEU A 311 6.93 5.62 -7.35
N GLY A 312 7.41 5.83 -8.58
CA GLY A 312 8.70 6.43 -8.88
C GLY A 312 9.88 5.44 -8.89
N ARG A 313 9.62 4.14 -8.92
CA ARG A 313 10.63 3.07 -8.74
C ARG A 313 10.96 2.39 -10.06
N LEU A 314 11.84 3.03 -10.85
CA LEU A 314 12.17 2.59 -12.21
C LEU A 314 12.85 1.22 -12.20
N GLY A 315 13.81 1.00 -11.31
CA GLY A 315 14.56 -0.27 -11.27
C GLY A 315 13.66 -1.47 -11.00
N TYR A 316 12.75 -1.34 -10.03
CA TYR A 316 11.75 -2.37 -9.74
C TYR A 316 10.75 -2.55 -10.88
N ALA A 317 10.28 -1.46 -11.49
CA ALA A 317 9.39 -1.54 -12.63
C ALA A 317 10.01 -2.34 -13.78
N LEU A 318 11.28 -2.09 -14.10
CA LEU A 318 12.00 -2.81 -15.16
C LEU A 318 12.23 -4.28 -14.81
N LYS A 319 12.47 -4.62 -13.54
CA LYS A 319 12.59 -6.01 -13.09
C LYS A 319 11.28 -6.78 -13.26
N TRP A 320 10.15 -6.18 -12.89
CA TRP A 320 8.83 -6.78 -13.12
C TRP A 320 8.49 -6.90 -14.61
N LEU A 321 8.90 -5.91 -15.41
CA LEU A 321 8.74 -5.96 -16.86
C LEU A 321 9.57 -7.09 -17.46
N GLU A 322 10.83 -7.26 -17.04
CA GLU A 322 11.71 -8.36 -17.45
C GLU A 322 11.05 -9.72 -17.21
N LEU A 323 10.53 -9.94 -15.99
CA LEU A 323 9.78 -11.15 -15.68
C LEU A 323 8.53 -11.29 -16.56
N SER A 324 7.76 -10.23 -16.76
CA SER A 324 6.56 -10.30 -17.60
C SER A 324 6.90 -10.72 -19.04
N LEU A 325 7.98 -10.19 -19.62
CA LEU A 325 8.42 -10.50 -20.98
C LEU A 325 8.90 -11.95 -21.11
N LEU A 326 9.55 -12.49 -20.09
CA LEU A 326 9.94 -13.91 -20.05
C LEU A 326 8.70 -14.82 -20.14
N PHE A 327 7.64 -14.51 -19.38
CA PHE A 327 6.40 -15.28 -19.42
C PHE A 327 5.62 -15.07 -20.73
N GLN A 328 5.63 -13.85 -21.29
CA GLN A 328 4.95 -13.52 -22.54
C GLN A 328 5.42 -14.41 -23.71
N GLN A 329 6.71 -14.75 -23.78
CA GLN A 329 7.28 -15.59 -24.84
C GLN A 329 6.63 -16.98 -24.95
N HIS A 330 5.97 -17.46 -23.89
CA HIS A 330 5.29 -18.74 -23.86
C HIS A 330 3.85 -18.71 -24.41
N PHE A 331 3.28 -17.52 -24.64
CA PHE A 331 1.90 -17.35 -25.11
C PHE A 331 1.88 -16.85 -26.56
N LYS A 332 1.13 -17.55 -27.44
CA LYS A 332 1.04 -17.22 -28.88
C LYS A 332 0.26 -15.93 -29.16
N GLU A 333 -0.63 -15.55 -28.26
CA GLU A 333 -1.51 -14.39 -28.37
C GLU A 333 -1.52 -13.67 -27.02
N THR A 334 -0.57 -12.76 -26.86
CA THR A 334 -0.84 -11.57 -26.06
C THR A 334 -1.02 -10.47 -27.08
N ASP A 335 -2.18 -9.83 -27.13
CA ASP A 335 -2.28 -8.52 -27.77
C ASP A 335 -1.13 -7.69 -27.19
N SER A 336 -0.09 -7.46 -27.99
CA SER A 336 0.98 -6.57 -27.61
C SER A 336 0.33 -5.20 -27.60
N ASP A 337 -0.13 -4.78 -26.43
CA ASP A 337 -0.79 -3.51 -26.25
C ASP A 337 0.30 -2.45 -26.39
N ASN A 338 0.67 -2.14 -27.63
CA ASN A 338 1.72 -1.17 -27.97
C ASN A 338 1.46 0.16 -27.27
N ASP A 339 0.18 0.48 -27.08
CA ASP A 339 -0.32 1.62 -26.33
C ASP A 339 0.16 1.59 -24.87
N VAL A 340 0.16 0.44 -24.19
CA VAL A 340 0.66 0.31 -22.81
C VAL A 340 2.15 0.62 -22.73
N ARG A 341 2.94 0.11 -23.68
CA ARG A 341 4.39 0.34 -23.69
C ARG A 341 4.75 1.79 -24.03
N GLN A 342 3.99 2.42 -24.95
CA GLN A 342 4.11 3.86 -25.23
C GLN A 342 3.74 4.71 -24.01
N ASN A 343 2.68 4.34 -23.30
CA ASN A 343 2.29 5.00 -22.05
C ASN A 343 3.37 4.87 -20.97
N MET A 344 4.02 3.70 -20.86
CA MET A 344 5.17 3.50 -19.97
C MET A 344 6.34 4.39 -20.35
N ASP A 345 6.73 4.44 -21.64
CA ASP A 345 7.82 5.30 -22.10
C ASP A 345 7.54 6.78 -21.81
N ALA A 346 6.32 7.25 -22.11
CA ALA A 346 5.90 8.61 -21.80
C ALA A 346 5.96 8.95 -20.30
N PHE A 347 5.58 7.99 -19.45
CA PHE A 347 5.64 8.15 -18.00
C PHE A 347 7.08 8.17 -17.48
N ILE A 348 7.96 7.30 -18.01
CA ILE A 348 9.38 7.27 -17.67
C ILE A 348 10.06 8.57 -18.09
N ILE A 349 9.75 9.12 -19.27
CA ILE A 349 10.23 10.45 -19.69
C ILE A 349 9.89 11.48 -18.62
N GLN A 350 8.64 11.53 -18.17
CA GLN A 350 8.25 12.50 -17.15
C GLN A 350 8.97 12.27 -15.81
N MET A 351 9.20 11.02 -15.41
CA MET A 351 9.99 10.70 -14.21
C MET A 351 11.43 11.20 -14.33
N VAL A 352 12.08 10.95 -15.47
CA VAL A 352 13.44 11.41 -15.77
C VAL A 352 13.53 12.93 -15.69
N LEU A 353 12.62 13.63 -16.36
CA LEU A 353 12.59 15.09 -16.42
C LEU A 353 12.34 15.75 -15.06
N ASN A 354 11.56 15.10 -14.18
CA ASN A 354 11.26 15.56 -12.81
C ASN A 354 12.25 15.01 -11.75
N THR A 355 13.30 14.29 -12.15
CA THR A 355 14.29 13.77 -11.20
C THR A 355 15.15 14.90 -10.64
N GLU A 356 15.34 14.88 -9.32
CA GLU A 356 16.15 15.88 -8.63
C GLU A 356 17.60 15.85 -9.14
N PHE A 357 18.17 17.04 -9.40
CA PHE A 357 19.50 17.18 -9.98
C PHE A 357 20.60 16.43 -9.18
N SER A 358 20.49 16.42 -7.86
CA SER A 358 21.40 15.70 -6.94
C SER A 358 21.43 14.18 -7.17
N LYS A 359 20.33 13.61 -7.69
CA LYS A 359 20.14 12.18 -7.94
C LYS A 359 20.55 11.74 -9.33
N LEU A 360 20.62 12.65 -10.31
CA LEU A 360 20.97 12.31 -11.70
C LEU A 360 22.34 11.65 -11.84
N LYS A 361 23.28 11.92 -10.93
CA LYS A 361 24.61 11.30 -10.89
C LYS A 361 24.58 9.77 -10.73
N TYR A 362 23.47 9.21 -10.24
CA TYR A 362 23.29 7.76 -10.08
C TYR A 362 22.69 7.08 -11.32
N LEU A 363 22.37 7.85 -12.37
CA LEU A 363 21.66 7.36 -13.55
C LEU A 363 22.57 7.19 -14.78
N ASP A 364 23.89 7.21 -14.61
CA ASP A 364 24.86 7.25 -15.70
C ASP A 364 24.72 6.09 -16.70
N LYS A 365 24.35 4.90 -16.23
CA LYS A 365 24.13 3.71 -17.07
C LYS A 365 22.67 3.45 -17.42
N THR A 366 21.75 4.32 -16.98
CA THR A 366 20.31 4.06 -17.12
C THR A 366 19.85 4.17 -18.57
N CYS A 367 20.51 4.98 -19.42
CA CYS A 367 20.20 5.03 -20.86
C CYS A 367 20.31 3.66 -21.51
N PHE A 368 21.39 2.92 -21.25
CA PHE A 368 21.59 1.56 -21.75
C PHE A 368 20.51 0.60 -21.26
N LEU A 369 20.12 0.72 -19.99
CA LEU A 369 19.04 -0.08 -19.41
C LEU A 369 17.70 0.20 -20.12
N LEU A 370 17.36 1.48 -20.34
CA LEU A 370 16.15 1.88 -21.05
C LEU A 370 16.14 1.36 -22.49
N ASP A 371 17.27 1.45 -23.20
CA ASP A 371 17.40 0.93 -24.56
C ASP A 371 17.25 -0.60 -24.63
N LYS A 372 17.78 -1.34 -23.64
CA LYS A 372 17.58 -2.80 -23.51
C LYS A 372 16.08 -3.16 -23.46
N PHE A 373 15.28 -2.35 -22.79
CA PHE A 373 13.83 -2.51 -22.69
C PHE A 373 13.05 -1.77 -23.79
N GLY A 374 13.72 -1.18 -24.78
CA GLY A 374 13.11 -0.48 -25.93
C GLY A 374 12.46 0.86 -25.60
N PHE A 375 12.81 1.49 -24.48
CA PHE A 375 12.35 2.83 -24.07
C PHE A 375 13.29 3.93 -24.62
N TYR A 376 13.41 3.98 -25.94
CA TYR A 376 14.37 4.86 -26.63
C TYR A 376 14.06 6.35 -26.39
N ALA A 377 12.79 6.74 -26.30
CA ALA A 377 12.43 8.14 -26.08
C ALA A 377 12.82 8.60 -24.67
N SER A 378 12.62 7.75 -23.65
CA SER A 378 13.14 7.97 -22.30
C SER A 378 14.66 8.05 -22.27
N SER A 379 15.37 7.19 -23.00
CA SER A 379 16.83 7.21 -23.10
C SER A 379 17.35 8.54 -23.64
N ILE A 380 16.76 9.04 -24.74
CA ILE A 380 17.11 10.34 -25.34
C ILE A 380 16.87 11.50 -24.34
N GLN A 381 15.73 11.51 -23.66
CA GLN A 381 15.42 12.55 -22.67
C GLN A 381 16.37 12.51 -21.46
N LEU A 382 16.78 11.31 -21.03
CA LEU A 382 17.79 11.17 -19.99
C LEU A 382 19.16 11.69 -20.44
N MET A 383 19.59 11.37 -21.67
CA MET A 383 20.82 11.93 -22.26
C MET A 383 20.79 13.46 -22.25
N TYR A 384 19.65 14.06 -22.61
CA TYR A 384 19.47 15.51 -22.60
C TYR A 384 19.61 16.09 -21.19
N VAL A 385 18.93 15.49 -20.20
CA VAL A 385 19.00 15.89 -18.80
C VAL A 385 20.41 15.75 -18.21
N LEU A 386 21.19 14.77 -18.68
CA LEU A 386 22.60 14.58 -18.28
C LEU A 386 23.55 15.57 -18.98
N GLY A 387 23.19 16.07 -20.16
CA GLY A 387 23.86 17.15 -20.91
C GLY A 387 24.44 16.76 -22.28
N TYR A 388 24.09 15.61 -22.82
CA TYR A 388 24.70 15.01 -24.02
C TYR A 388 24.02 15.44 -25.33
N GLU A 389 23.82 16.74 -25.53
CA GLU A 389 23.08 17.31 -26.68
C GLU A 389 23.73 16.97 -28.04
N THR A 390 25.06 17.02 -28.11
CA THR A 390 25.81 16.67 -29.34
C THR A 390 25.67 15.21 -29.69
N GLN A 391 25.73 14.29 -28.72
CA GLN A 391 25.56 12.87 -28.97
C GLN A 391 24.13 12.52 -29.39
N ILE A 392 23.13 13.25 -28.90
CA ILE A 392 21.74 13.07 -29.36
C ILE A 392 21.64 13.35 -30.86
N LYS A 393 22.27 14.44 -31.33
CA LYS A 393 22.30 14.75 -32.75
C LYS A 393 23.06 13.70 -33.56
N ASP A 394 24.25 13.31 -33.11
CA ASP A 394 25.09 12.35 -33.82
C ASP A 394 24.48 10.94 -33.91
N LYS A 395 23.81 10.48 -32.84
CA LYS A 395 23.26 9.11 -32.76
C LYS A 395 21.85 8.99 -33.33
N PHE A 396 21.01 10.01 -33.18
CA PHE A 396 19.57 9.93 -33.49
C PHE A 396 19.10 10.94 -34.55
N ASP A 397 19.99 11.80 -35.07
CA ASP A 397 19.67 12.89 -35.99
C ASP A 397 18.65 13.91 -35.45
N ILE A 398 18.53 14.03 -34.13
CA ILE A 398 17.60 14.96 -33.46
C ILE A 398 18.35 16.23 -33.06
N ASP A 399 17.89 17.38 -33.57
CA ASP A 399 18.41 18.70 -33.15
C ASP A 399 17.79 19.11 -31.79
N VAL A 400 18.64 19.48 -30.83
CA VAL A 400 18.21 20.02 -29.54
C VAL A 400 17.96 21.53 -29.68
N ASP A 401 16.84 21.87 -30.32
CA ASP A 401 16.41 23.24 -30.57
C ASP A 401 15.27 23.69 -29.61
N GLU A 402 14.69 24.88 -29.84
CA GLU A 402 13.56 25.37 -29.05
C GLU A 402 12.35 24.43 -29.07
N SER A 403 12.12 23.71 -30.17
CA SER A 403 10.98 22.79 -30.30
C SER A 403 11.15 21.53 -29.44
N PHE A 404 12.38 21.00 -29.37
CA PHE A 404 12.72 19.90 -28.47
C PHE A 404 12.51 20.29 -27.01
N ILE A 405 12.99 21.48 -26.63
CA ILE A 405 12.86 21.98 -25.25
C ILE A 405 11.39 22.21 -24.88
N ASP A 406 10.58 22.81 -25.77
CA ASP A 406 9.14 23.00 -25.57
C ASP A 406 8.41 21.66 -25.41
N TYR A 407 8.78 20.66 -26.20
CA TYR A 407 8.25 19.29 -26.05
C TYR A 407 8.61 18.66 -24.70
N SER A 408 9.87 18.77 -24.26
CA SER A 408 10.31 18.27 -22.95
C SER A 408 9.60 19.00 -21.80
N LEU A 409 9.38 20.32 -21.89
CA LEU A 409 8.61 21.07 -20.89
C LEU A 409 7.15 20.62 -20.82
N LYS A 410 6.50 20.43 -21.98
CA LYS A 410 5.13 19.90 -22.06
C LYS A 410 5.01 18.53 -21.42
N LEU A 411 5.96 17.62 -21.65
CA LEU A 411 5.99 16.30 -21.03
C LEU A 411 6.27 16.36 -19.53
N ARG A 412 7.22 17.21 -19.09
CA ARG A 412 7.52 17.43 -17.67
C ARG A 412 6.26 17.83 -16.90
N ASP A 413 5.45 18.71 -17.48
CA ASP A 413 4.29 19.32 -16.84
C ASP A 413 2.95 18.61 -17.15
N PHE A 414 2.96 17.57 -17.99
CA PHE A 414 1.77 16.81 -18.36
C PHE A 414 1.11 16.14 -17.13
N ASN A 415 -0.23 16.10 -17.10
CA ASN A 415 -0.97 15.49 -16.00
C ASN A 415 -1.56 14.13 -16.42
N PHE A 416 -0.88 13.03 -16.07
CA PHE A 416 -1.40 11.66 -16.27
C PHE A 416 -2.52 11.26 -15.28
N GLY A 417 -3.04 12.19 -14.50
CA GLY A 417 -4.02 11.90 -13.43
C GLY A 417 -3.40 11.31 -12.15
N THR A 418 -2.07 11.23 -12.10
CA THR A 418 -1.24 10.86 -10.95
C THR A 418 -0.06 11.84 -10.85
N LYS A 419 0.27 12.29 -9.64
CA LYS A 419 1.44 13.16 -9.42
C LYS A 419 2.71 12.35 -9.60
N VAL A 420 3.38 12.52 -10.73
CA VAL A 420 4.64 11.83 -11.04
C VAL A 420 5.77 12.47 -10.23
N THR A 421 6.44 11.67 -9.42
CA THR A 421 7.68 12.05 -8.75
C THR A 421 8.88 11.69 -9.61
N GLY A 422 10.01 12.35 -9.40
CA GLY A 422 11.28 11.89 -9.95
C GLY A 422 11.65 10.48 -9.49
N ILE A 423 12.67 9.89 -10.12
CA ILE A 423 13.15 8.54 -9.82
C ILE A 423 13.57 8.42 -8.34
N ASN A 424 13.07 7.39 -7.67
CA ASN A 424 13.24 7.14 -6.25
C ASN A 424 13.52 5.65 -5.95
N ASP A 425 14.62 5.12 -6.50
CA ASP A 425 15.08 3.74 -6.30
C ASP A 425 16.02 3.55 -5.08
N GLY A 426 16.04 4.51 -4.15
CA GLY A 426 16.77 4.36 -2.88
C GLY A 426 18.30 4.31 -3.04
N PHE A 427 18.87 5.21 -3.84
CA PHE A 427 20.33 5.32 -4.06
C PHE A 427 21.15 5.75 -2.82
N GLU A 428 20.49 6.33 -1.83
CA GLU A 428 21.11 6.88 -0.62
C GLU A 428 21.11 5.87 0.53
N LYS A 429 21.82 6.17 1.63
CA LYS A 429 21.86 5.30 2.83
C LYS A 429 20.49 5.10 3.49
N ARG A 430 19.58 6.07 3.33
CA ARG A 430 18.19 5.96 3.79
C ARG A 430 17.25 6.10 2.61
N GLY A 431 16.23 5.26 2.59
CA GLY A 431 15.12 5.37 1.64
C GLY A 431 14.00 6.24 2.21
N SER A 432 13.17 6.77 1.31
CA SER A 432 11.95 7.48 1.68
C SER A 432 10.79 7.08 0.77
N LEU A 433 9.66 6.74 1.37
CA LEU A 433 8.39 6.49 0.68
C LEU A 433 7.37 7.55 1.10
N THR A 434 6.44 7.88 0.21
CA THR A 434 5.35 8.81 0.50
C THR A 434 4.00 8.22 0.13
N SER A 435 2.96 8.64 0.85
CA SER A 435 1.55 8.33 0.56
C SER A 435 0.69 9.55 0.90
N ASN A 436 -0.47 9.69 0.28
CA ASN A 436 -1.44 10.73 0.61
C ASN A 436 -2.77 10.10 0.97
N ILE A 437 -3.18 10.27 2.23
CA ILE A 437 -4.46 9.78 2.74
C ILE A 437 -5.33 10.98 3.12
N SER A 438 -6.34 11.26 2.31
CA SER A 438 -7.32 12.35 2.53
C SER A 438 -6.65 13.70 2.79
N GLY A 439 -5.64 14.05 1.99
CA GLY A 439 -4.90 15.30 2.09
C GLY A 439 -3.77 15.31 3.14
N CYS A 440 -3.64 14.26 3.96
CA CYS A 440 -2.49 14.09 4.85
C CYS A 440 -1.34 13.42 4.10
N ASN A 441 -0.22 14.13 3.94
CA ASN A 441 0.99 13.60 3.32
C ASN A 441 1.79 12.79 4.35
N ILE A 442 1.84 11.48 4.17
CA ILE A 442 2.60 10.56 5.02
C ILE A 442 3.98 10.37 4.39
N LYS A 443 5.05 10.72 5.11
CA LYS A 443 6.43 10.49 4.69
C LYS A 443 7.07 9.46 5.60
N LEU A 444 7.48 8.33 5.03
CA LEU A 444 8.16 7.25 5.74
C LEU A 444 9.64 7.25 5.34
N THR A 445 10.54 7.22 6.32
CA THR A 445 12.00 7.10 6.13
C THR A 445 12.54 5.85 6.81
N PHE A 446 13.49 5.17 6.17
CA PHE A 446 13.98 3.85 6.62
C PHE A 446 15.43 3.59 6.15
N PRO A 447 16.17 2.65 6.77
CA PRO A 447 17.49 2.23 6.28
C PRO A 447 17.37 1.61 4.87
N ALA A 448 18.18 2.04 3.91
CA ALA A 448 18.08 1.57 2.52
C ALA A 448 18.74 0.18 2.31
N ARG A 449 18.22 -0.85 3.01
CA ARG A 449 18.64 -2.25 2.89
C ARG A 449 17.45 -3.19 3.12
N SER A 450 17.52 -4.41 2.61
CA SER A 450 16.51 -5.44 2.89
C SER A 450 16.52 -5.79 4.38
N PRO A 451 15.35 -6.04 5.03
CA PRO A 451 13.97 -5.98 4.51
C PRO A 451 13.25 -4.65 4.76
N PHE A 452 13.95 -3.59 5.18
CA PHE A 452 13.27 -2.36 5.62
C PHE A 452 12.42 -1.72 4.53
N PHE A 453 12.77 -1.91 3.26
CA PHE A 453 11.92 -1.50 2.16
C PHE A 453 10.57 -2.22 2.19
N ASP A 454 10.57 -3.55 2.18
CA ASP A 454 9.34 -4.35 2.15
C ASP A 454 8.49 -4.12 3.41
N PHE A 455 9.14 -3.97 4.57
CA PHE A 455 8.48 -3.56 5.82
C PHE A 455 7.78 -2.20 5.68
N SER A 456 8.48 -1.22 5.12
CA SER A 456 7.96 0.14 4.95
C SER A 456 6.83 0.21 3.93
N ALA A 457 6.97 -0.50 2.81
CA ALA A 457 5.96 -0.58 1.77
C ALA A 457 4.69 -1.30 2.26
N SER A 458 4.84 -2.40 3.02
CA SER A 458 3.70 -3.10 3.63
C SER A 458 3.01 -2.28 4.72
N LEU A 459 3.76 -1.51 5.52
CA LEU A 459 3.19 -0.58 6.49
C LEU A 459 2.36 0.52 5.81
N LEU A 460 2.87 1.13 4.73
CA LEU A 460 2.09 2.12 3.97
C LEU A 460 0.86 1.49 3.31
N ALA A 461 1.00 0.30 2.71
CA ALA A 461 -0.13 -0.43 2.13
C ALA A 461 -1.21 -0.75 3.17
N SER A 462 -0.79 -1.13 4.38
CA SER A 462 -1.66 -1.34 5.54
C SER A 462 -2.41 -0.06 5.91
N LEU A 463 -1.72 1.07 6.07
CA LEU A 463 -2.33 2.37 6.40
C LEU A 463 -3.32 2.81 5.32
N GLU A 464 -2.92 2.75 4.05
CA GLU A 464 -3.80 3.06 2.92
C GLU A 464 -5.04 2.16 2.93
N GLY A 465 -4.90 0.86 3.23
CA GLY A 465 -6.02 -0.09 3.24
C GLY A 465 -7.04 0.13 4.36
N VAL A 466 -6.58 0.51 5.56
CA VAL A 466 -7.47 0.85 6.69
C VAL A 466 -8.24 2.13 6.37
N PHE A 467 -7.52 3.17 5.95
CA PHE A 467 -8.09 4.50 5.77
C PHE A 467 -8.64 4.72 4.35
N ALA A 468 -8.73 3.68 3.53
CA ALA A 468 -9.18 3.77 2.15
C ALA A 468 -10.57 4.37 1.99
N THR A 469 -11.47 4.16 2.95
CA THR A 469 -12.85 4.64 2.86
C THR A 469 -13.10 5.87 3.74
N CYS A 470 -12.05 6.51 4.29
CA CYS A 470 -12.19 7.62 5.23
C CYS A 470 -13.00 8.80 4.67
N ILE A 471 -12.86 9.08 3.36
CA ILE A 471 -13.60 10.13 2.66
C ILE A 471 -15.11 9.93 2.75
N ILE A 472 -15.59 8.72 2.43
CA ILE A 472 -17.02 8.39 2.50
C ILE A 472 -17.51 8.10 3.93
N ASP A 473 -16.59 7.72 4.84
CA ASP A 473 -16.85 7.53 6.28
C ASP A 473 -16.84 8.84 7.08
N LYS A 474 -16.59 9.99 6.44
CA LYS A 474 -16.48 11.30 7.12
C LYS A 474 -15.41 11.30 8.22
N ILE A 475 -14.31 10.60 7.97
CA ILE A 475 -13.10 10.58 8.80
C ILE A 475 -12.09 11.50 8.11
N TYR A 476 -11.71 12.58 8.77
CA TYR A 476 -10.89 13.66 8.20
C TYR A 476 -9.54 13.75 8.91
N SER A 477 -8.45 14.02 8.19
CA SER A 477 -7.14 14.15 8.84
C SER A 477 -7.04 15.45 9.66
N LYS A 478 -6.39 15.38 10.83
CA LYS A 478 -6.12 16.52 11.73
C LYS A 478 -4.93 17.35 11.29
N GLU A 479 -3.96 16.68 10.68
CA GLU A 479 -2.67 17.22 10.30
C GLU A 479 -2.52 17.10 8.78
N SER A 480 -1.81 18.04 8.17
CA SER A 480 -1.49 18.04 6.74
C SER A 480 -0.31 17.13 6.39
N SER A 481 0.52 16.79 7.38
CA SER A 481 1.65 15.89 7.22
C SER A 481 1.89 15.02 8.45
N PHE A 482 2.35 13.80 8.21
CA PHE A 482 2.71 12.83 9.24
C PHE A 482 4.01 12.12 8.84
N ASP A 483 5.01 12.17 9.72
CA ASP A 483 6.32 11.57 9.46
C ASP A 483 6.45 10.23 10.20
N ILE A 484 6.98 9.21 9.53
CA ILE A 484 7.29 7.91 10.10
C ILE A 484 8.79 7.67 9.90
N GLU A 485 9.49 7.31 10.97
CA GLU A 485 10.91 6.98 10.93
C GLU A 485 11.11 5.55 11.41
N VAL A 486 11.66 4.69 10.56
CA VAL A 486 12.04 3.32 10.89
C VAL A 486 13.52 3.29 11.26
N ILE A 487 13.82 2.69 12.41
CA ILE A 487 15.15 2.59 12.99
C ILE A 487 15.45 1.11 13.25
N SER A 488 16.62 0.67 12.76
CA SER A 488 17.17 -0.66 13.04
C SER A 488 17.81 -0.64 14.42
N ASP A 489 17.41 -1.56 15.29
CA ASP A 489 18.03 -1.80 16.59
C ASP A 489 18.33 -3.29 16.74
N ASP A 490 19.61 -3.64 16.73
CA ASP A 490 20.08 -5.02 16.76
C ASP A 490 19.99 -5.67 18.16
N GLU A 491 19.72 -4.88 19.22
CA GLU A 491 19.67 -5.37 20.60
C GLU A 491 18.29 -5.86 21.03
N ASN A 492 17.21 -5.39 20.39
CA ASN A 492 15.84 -5.69 20.78
C ASN A 492 15.10 -6.56 19.74
N SER A 493 14.59 -7.71 20.17
CA SER A 493 13.87 -8.66 19.30
C SER A 493 12.41 -8.27 18.98
N SER A 494 11.93 -7.10 19.43
CA SER A 494 10.52 -6.69 19.31
C SER A 494 10.32 -5.42 18.51
N ILE A 495 9.19 -5.31 17.81
CA ILE A 495 8.79 -4.08 17.10
C ILE A 495 8.08 -3.17 18.10
N THR A 496 8.62 -1.97 18.30
CA THR A 496 8.05 -0.95 19.19
C THR A 496 7.87 0.36 18.43
N HIS A 497 7.02 1.25 18.96
CA HIS A 497 6.85 2.57 18.38
C HIS A 497 6.62 3.62 19.45
N GLU A 498 7.11 4.82 19.18
CA GLU A 498 6.90 6.02 19.99
C GLU A 498 6.39 7.15 19.11
N PHE A 499 5.47 7.94 19.64
CA PHE A 499 5.00 9.14 18.97
C PHE A 499 5.69 10.34 19.57
N ASP A 500 6.55 10.98 18.78
CA ASP A 500 7.11 12.27 19.12
C ASP A 500 6.09 13.35 18.75
N THR A 501 5.55 13.97 19.80
CA THR A 501 4.59 15.07 19.68
C THR A 501 5.21 16.44 19.92
N VAL A 502 6.52 16.48 20.22
CA VAL A 502 7.26 17.70 20.55
C VAL A 502 7.76 18.38 19.28
N ASN A 503 8.12 17.60 18.26
CA ASN A 503 8.57 18.16 16.99
C ASN A 503 7.44 18.87 16.23
N GLU A 504 7.90 19.73 15.33
CA GLU A 504 7.11 20.52 14.39
C GLU A 504 6.04 19.74 13.61
N ASN A 505 6.31 18.48 13.26
CA ASN A 505 5.35 17.56 12.65
C ASN A 505 5.11 16.39 13.63
N LEU A 506 3.92 15.78 13.57
CA LEU A 506 3.72 14.50 14.25
C LEU A 506 4.67 13.47 13.63
N THR A 507 5.56 12.92 14.46
CA THR A 507 6.49 11.88 14.03
C THR A 507 6.21 10.59 14.81
N ALA A 508 6.15 9.46 14.13
CA ALA A 508 6.20 8.14 14.75
C ALA A 508 7.58 7.51 14.51
N ARG A 509 8.32 7.24 15.58
CA ARG A 509 9.57 6.47 15.52
C ARG A 509 9.24 5.00 15.77
N ILE A 510 9.56 4.16 14.80
CA ILE A 510 9.39 2.71 14.86
C ILE A 510 10.77 2.10 15.04
N ILE A 511 10.94 1.33 16.11
CA ILE A 511 12.19 0.64 16.41
C ILE A 511 11.93 -0.85 16.21
N CYS A 512 12.74 -1.49 15.38
CA CYS A 512 12.62 -2.91 15.08
C CYS A 512 14.00 -3.55 14.86
N ASN A 513 14.08 -4.85 15.11
CA ASN A 513 15.26 -5.68 14.80
C ASN A 513 15.60 -5.60 13.30
N ASP A 514 16.83 -5.95 12.95
CA ASP A 514 17.32 -6.08 11.57
C ASP A 514 16.63 -7.20 10.77
N PHE A 515 15.70 -7.94 11.41
CA PHE A 515 14.95 -9.02 10.79
C PHE A 515 15.89 -9.99 10.06
N ARG A 516 16.81 -10.64 10.79
CA ARG A 516 17.82 -11.52 10.17
C ARG A 516 17.15 -12.68 9.42
N ASN A 517 17.68 -13.01 8.24
CA ASN A 517 17.15 -13.98 7.28
C ASN A 517 16.82 -15.38 7.85
N GLU A 518 17.49 -15.79 8.93
CA GLU A 518 17.32 -17.10 9.57
C GLU A 518 16.18 -17.13 10.61
N SER A 519 15.62 -15.97 10.97
CA SER A 519 14.59 -15.83 12.02
C SER A 519 13.17 -15.60 11.49
N PHE A 520 12.93 -15.68 10.17
CA PHE A 520 11.64 -15.41 9.57
C PHE A 520 10.68 -16.60 9.66
N ASN A 521 10.07 -16.76 10.83
CA ASN A 521 9.00 -17.72 11.08
C ASN A 521 7.62 -17.01 11.10
N PHE A 522 6.54 -17.81 11.18
CA PHE A 522 5.17 -17.30 11.37
C PHE A 522 5.06 -16.43 12.64
N GLU A 523 5.85 -16.68 13.68
CA GLU A 523 5.85 -15.86 14.90
C GLU A 523 6.23 -14.41 14.59
N CYS A 524 7.23 -14.16 13.74
CA CYS A 524 7.55 -12.80 13.29
C CYS A 524 6.40 -12.15 12.52
N GLN A 525 5.70 -12.89 11.67
CA GLN A 525 4.53 -12.38 10.95
C GLN A 525 3.37 -12.06 11.90
N ASP A 526 3.10 -12.92 12.88
CA ASP A 526 2.08 -12.71 13.90
C ASP A 526 2.43 -11.52 14.82
N VAL A 527 3.70 -11.39 15.24
CA VAL A 527 4.21 -10.23 15.99
C VAL A 527 4.00 -8.95 15.19
N TYR A 528 4.36 -8.95 13.90
CA TYR A 528 4.15 -7.80 13.02
C TYR A 528 2.66 -7.46 12.85
N GLN A 529 1.80 -8.45 12.61
CA GLN A 529 0.36 -8.21 12.45
C GLN A 529 -0.28 -7.67 13.73
N LYS A 530 0.05 -8.25 14.90
CA LYS A 530 -0.40 -7.77 16.21
C LYS A 530 0.06 -6.34 16.48
N TRP A 531 1.33 -6.04 16.21
CA TRP A 531 1.88 -4.69 16.35
C TRP A 531 1.23 -3.70 15.38
N ASN A 532 1.09 -4.06 14.10
CA ASN A 532 0.50 -3.20 13.07
C ASN A 532 -0.95 -2.85 13.41
N ARG A 533 -1.75 -3.82 13.85
CA ARG A 533 -3.11 -3.57 14.36
C ARG A 533 -3.12 -2.56 15.51
N LYS A 534 -2.22 -2.71 16.49
CA LYS A 534 -2.10 -1.77 17.61
C LYS A 534 -1.69 -0.37 17.13
N PHE A 535 -0.72 -0.28 16.22
CA PHE A 535 -0.23 0.97 15.65
C PHE A 535 -1.32 1.74 14.90
N VAL A 536 -2.05 1.06 14.00
CA VAL A 536 -3.19 1.62 13.24
C VAL A 536 -4.25 2.20 14.17
N LEU A 537 -4.66 1.45 15.20
CA LEU A 537 -5.70 1.88 16.13
C LEU A 537 -5.29 3.13 16.92
N GLN A 538 -4.02 3.22 17.33
CA GLN A 538 -3.51 4.42 18.00
C GLN A 538 -3.44 5.62 17.06
N LEU A 539 -3.04 5.38 15.80
CA LEU A 539 -2.92 6.41 14.77
C LEU A 539 -4.27 7.06 14.45
N LEU A 540 -5.36 6.28 14.43
CA LEU A 540 -6.72 6.80 14.19
C LEU A 540 -7.07 7.96 15.13
N SER A 541 -6.77 7.84 16.43
CA SER A 541 -7.05 8.89 17.42
C SER A 541 -6.13 10.13 17.30
N LYS A 542 -4.89 9.93 16.82
CA LYS A 542 -3.86 10.98 16.77
C LYS A 542 -3.89 11.78 15.47
N VAL A 543 -4.20 11.12 14.35
CA VAL A 543 -4.10 11.69 12.99
C VAL A 543 -5.47 12.03 12.40
N PHE A 544 -6.57 11.44 12.88
CA PHE A 544 -7.90 11.65 12.26
C PHE A 544 -8.97 12.17 13.24
N TYR A 545 -9.73 13.17 12.79
CA TYR A 545 -11.02 13.57 13.36
C TYR A 545 -12.13 12.66 12.82
N TYR A 546 -13.03 12.26 13.71
CA TYR A 546 -14.25 11.55 13.36
C TYR A 546 -15.42 12.17 14.14
N TYR A 547 -16.59 12.21 13.50
CA TYR A 547 -17.78 12.83 14.08
C TYR A 547 -18.46 11.92 15.11
N ASP A 548 -18.51 10.61 14.83
CA ASP A 548 -19.22 9.62 15.62
C ASP A 548 -18.42 8.32 15.72
N LEU A 549 -18.27 7.81 16.94
CA LEU A 549 -17.62 6.53 17.22
C LEU A 549 -18.30 5.37 16.48
N LYS A 550 -19.63 5.39 16.33
CA LYS A 550 -20.35 4.31 15.63
C LYS A 550 -19.96 4.21 14.15
N THR A 551 -19.63 5.34 13.53
CA THR A 551 -19.19 5.35 12.12
C THR A 551 -17.80 4.72 12.00
N VAL A 552 -16.91 5.02 12.94
CA VAL A 552 -15.58 4.39 13.02
C VAL A 552 -15.70 2.90 13.30
N GLU A 553 -16.52 2.49 14.27
CA GLU A 553 -16.76 1.07 14.59
C GLU A 553 -17.31 0.32 13.38
N LYS A 554 -18.28 0.90 12.67
CA LYS A 554 -18.81 0.33 11.43
C LYS A 554 -17.71 0.17 10.38
N SER A 555 -16.89 1.20 10.16
CA SER A 555 -15.80 1.16 9.17
C SER A 555 -14.77 0.08 9.49
N ILE A 556 -14.33 0.02 10.75
CA ILE A 556 -13.31 -0.92 11.23
C ILE A 556 -13.82 -2.36 11.21
N PHE A 557 -14.98 -2.63 11.82
CA PHE A 557 -15.45 -4.00 12.05
C PHE A 557 -16.44 -4.47 10.99
N ALA A 558 -17.53 -3.72 10.77
CA ALA A 558 -18.59 -4.16 9.85
C ALA A 558 -18.15 -4.07 8.39
N ASP A 559 -17.35 -3.05 8.04
CA ASP A 559 -16.82 -2.83 6.70
C ASP A 559 -15.46 -3.46 6.45
N GLY A 560 -14.88 -4.12 7.45
CA GLY A 560 -13.71 -4.98 7.28
C GLY A 560 -12.40 -4.22 7.05
N ALA A 561 -12.27 -2.98 7.53
CA ALA A 561 -11.10 -2.15 7.23
C ALA A 561 -9.81 -2.69 7.86
N LEU A 562 -9.92 -3.28 9.06
CA LEU A 562 -8.78 -3.86 9.74
C LEU A 562 -8.37 -5.21 9.14
N GLU A 563 -9.34 -5.98 8.68
CA GLU A 563 -9.15 -7.24 7.96
C GLU A 563 -8.39 -7.01 6.65
N ARG A 564 -8.81 -6.02 5.85
CA ARG A 564 -8.10 -5.61 4.62
C ARG A 564 -6.66 -5.22 4.93
N SER A 565 -6.46 -4.39 5.95
CA SER A 565 -5.14 -3.95 6.40
C SER A 565 -4.23 -5.11 6.77
N SER A 566 -4.76 -6.09 7.48
CA SER A 566 -4.01 -7.29 7.88
C SER A 566 -3.54 -8.11 6.68
N ILE A 567 -4.39 -8.26 5.66
CA ILE A 567 -4.03 -8.95 4.40
C ILE A 567 -2.94 -8.19 3.64
N LEU A 568 -3.04 -6.86 3.55
CA LEU A 568 -2.02 -6.04 2.88
C LEU A 568 -0.69 -6.04 3.65
N ALA A 569 -0.73 -6.07 4.97
CA ALA A 569 0.46 -6.21 5.80
C ALA A 569 1.20 -7.53 5.51
N SER A 570 0.47 -8.61 5.21
CA SER A 570 1.06 -9.89 4.80
C SER A 570 1.83 -9.84 3.47
N SER A 571 1.70 -8.77 2.67
CA SER A 571 2.48 -8.63 1.43
C SER A 571 3.97 -8.35 1.67
N MET A 572 4.38 -8.09 2.92
CA MET A 572 5.78 -7.81 3.29
C MET A 572 6.76 -8.86 2.73
N PHE A 573 6.36 -10.12 2.63
CA PHE A 573 7.26 -11.20 2.21
C PHE A 573 6.99 -11.72 0.81
N ALA A 574 5.94 -11.21 0.15
CA ALA A 574 5.48 -11.75 -1.13
C ALA A 574 6.48 -11.50 -2.28
N SER A 575 7.26 -10.42 -2.24
CA SER A 575 8.31 -10.13 -3.24
C SER A 575 9.40 -11.20 -3.25
N ARG A 576 9.78 -11.71 -2.08
CA ARG A 576 10.85 -12.71 -1.92
C ARG A 576 10.51 -14.06 -2.54
N ASN A 577 9.24 -14.45 -2.47
CA ASN A 577 8.75 -15.69 -3.10
C ASN A 577 8.94 -15.67 -4.63
N ILE A 578 9.07 -14.49 -5.24
CA ILE A 578 9.08 -14.30 -6.69
C ILE A 578 10.48 -13.87 -7.18
N LEU A 579 11.05 -12.83 -6.57
CA LEU A 579 12.33 -12.23 -6.97
C LEU A 579 13.53 -12.77 -6.18
N GLY A 580 13.30 -13.56 -5.13
CA GLY A 580 14.35 -14.04 -4.22
C GLY A 580 14.84 -13.01 -3.22
N PHE A 581 15.80 -13.43 -2.37
CA PHE A 581 16.32 -12.62 -1.26
C PHE A 581 17.23 -11.46 -1.68
N LEU A 582 17.83 -11.54 -2.87
CA LEU A 582 18.79 -10.56 -3.38
C LEU A 582 18.16 -9.50 -4.28
N ALA A 583 16.82 -9.48 -4.41
CA ALA A 583 16.10 -8.61 -5.34
C ALA A 583 16.48 -7.12 -5.20
N ASP A 584 16.59 -6.61 -3.96
CA ASP A 584 17.02 -5.24 -3.68
C ASP A 584 18.42 -4.95 -4.23
N ASP A 585 19.35 -5.87 -4.03
CA ASP A 585 20.74 -5.72 -4.46
C ASP A 585 20.88 -5.89 -5.97
N GLU A 586 20.09 -6.78 -6.58
CA GLU A 586 19.98 -6.93 -8.03
C GLU A 586 19.46 -5.64 -8.69
N VAL A 587 18.37 -5.07 -8.17
CA VAL A 587 17.81 -3.82 -8.69
C VAL A 587 18.83 -2.69 -8.56
N ARG A 588 19.51 -2.53 -7.42
CA ARG A 588 20.58 -1.52 -7.27
C ARG A 588 21.74 -1.78 -8.23
N SER A 589 22.16 -3.03 -8.35
CA SER A 589 23.30 -3.39 -9.20
C SER A 589 23.00 -3.15 -10.69
N SER A 590 21.74 -3.23 -11.12
CA SER A 590 21.31 -2.95 -12.50
C SER A 590 21.67 -1.53 -12.97
N PHE A 591 21.64 -0.55 -12.08
CA PHE A 591 22.09 0.82 -12.36
C PHE A 591 23.61 0.97 -12.40
N SER A 592 24.35 -0.03 -11.93
CA SER A 592 25.81 -0.01 -11.82
C SER A 592 26.51 -1.08 -12.67
N ASP A 593 25.77 -1.78 -13.55
CA ASP A 593 26.23 -2.99 -14.25
C ASP A 593 27.62 -2.80 -14.89
N LYS A 594 28.55 -3.68 -14.52
CA LYS A 594 29.95 -3.64 -14.98
C LYS A 594 30.09 -4.07 -16.44
N ASN A 595 29.10 -4.78 -16.98
CA ASN A 595 29.08 -5.22 -18.38
C ASN A 595 28.50 -4.15 -19.32
N CYS A 596 28.01 -3.03 -18.77
CA CYS A 596 27.51 -1.92 -19.56
C CYS A 596 28.65 -1.24 -20.34
N THR A 597 28.52 -1.20 -21.66
CA THR A 597 29.52 -0.61 -22.56
C THR A 597 29.36 0.90 -22.74
N GLU A 598 28.17 1.45 -22.46
CA GLU A 598 27.87 2.88 -22.61
C GLU A 598 27.45 3.51 -21.28
N SER A 599 28.20 4.54 -20.83
CA SER A 599 27.87 5.33 -19.63
C SER A 599 27.87 6.82 -19.96
N TYR A 600 26.85 7.52 -19.46
CA TYR A 600 26.58 8.94 -19.64
C TYR A 600 26.63 9.63 -18.27
N LEU A 601 27.82 10.07 -17.85
CA LEU A 601 28.01 10.81 -16.61
C LEU A 601 27.28 12.17 -16.60
N LEU A 602 26.85 12.63 -15.44
CA LEU A 602 26.27 13.97 -15.31
C LEU A 602 27.32 15.05 -15.65
N ILE A 603 27.18 15.71 -16.80
CA ILE A 603 28.07 16.79 -17.26
C ILE A 603 27.47 18.18 -17.07
N ARG A 604 26.14 18.29 -16.92
CA ARG A 604 25.49 19.55 -16.55
C ARG A 604 25.95 20.02 -15.16
N LYS A 605 26.11 21.33 -15.00
CA LYS A 605 26.45 21.98 -13.73
C LYS A 605 25.23 22.47 -12.94
N ALA A 606 24.08 22.54 -13.58
CA ALA A 606 22.81 22.99 -13.02
C ALA A 606 21.67 22.18 -13.66
N PRO A 607 20.45 22.20 -13.07
CA PRO A 607 19.28 21.54 -13.65
C PRO A 607 19.06 21.92 -15.12
N TRP A 608 18.48 21.02 -15.90
CA TRP A 608 18.23 21.24 -17.33
C TRP A 608 17.20 22.38 -17.55
N ASP A 609 16.31 22.62 -16.60
CA ASP A 609 15.19 23.55 -16.67
C ASP A 609 15.41 24.86 -15.90
N VAL A 610 16.65 25.25 -15.60
CA VAL A 610 16.97 26.49 -14.83
C VAL A 610 16.29 27.75 -15.37
N ALA A 611 16.21 27.89 -16.70
CA ALA A 611 15.59 29.05 -17.35
C ALA A 611 14.05 29.03 -17.29
N CYS A 612 13.46 27.86 -17.06
CA CYS A 612 12.00 27.63 -17.01
C CYS A 612 11.68 26.75 -15.79
N THR A 613 12.21 27.16 -14.63
CA THR A 613 11.89 26.50 -13.36
C THR A 613 10.39 26.49 -13.20
N ARG A 614 9.86 25.37 -12.72
CA ARG A 614 8.44 25.24 -12.44
C ARG A 614 8.07 26.23 -11.32
N LEU A 615 7.77 27.46 -11.70
CA LEU A 615 7.15 28.42 -10.82
C LEU A 615 5.82 27.79 -10.39
N PRO A 616 5.46 27.77 -9.09
CA PRO A 616 4.09 27.48 -8.71
C PRO A 616 3.23 28.42 -9.55
N GLN A 617 2.34 27.87 -10.38
CA GLN A 617 1.53 28.68 -11.28
C GLN A 617 0.86 29.76 -10.43
N ASN A 618 1.34 31.00 -10.56
CA ASN A 618 0.61 32.16 -10.12
C ASN A 618 -0.58 32.25 -11.07
N VAL A 619 -1.63 31.50 -10.75
CA VAL A 619 -2.91 31.64 -11.42
C VAL A 619 -3.31 33.09 -11.18
N ALA A 620 -3.40 33.85 -12.27
CA ALA A 620 -3.92 35.20 -12.22
C ALA A 620 -5.23 35.15 -11.44
N ILE A 621 -5.36 36.04 -10.46
CA ILE A 621 -6.57 36.23 -9.65
C ILE A 621 -7.65 36.81 -10.57
N SER A 622 -8.10 36.05 -11.57
CA SER A 622 -9.41 36.29 -12.15
C SER A 622 -10.37 35.82 -11.08
N SER A 623 -10.80 36.77 -10.26
CA SER A 623 -11.90 36.69 -9.31
C SER A 623 -12.76 35.46 -9.59
N LEU A 624 -12.69 34.46 -8.70
CA LEU A 624 -13.83 33.58 -8.46
C LEU A 624 -14.95 34.52 -8.00
N THR A 625 -15.64 35.15 -8.95
CA THR A 625 -16.91 35.81 -8.70
C THR A 625 -17.86 34.71 -8.31
N SER A 626 -17.93 34.50 -7.00
CA SER A 626 -18.84 33.63 -6.29
C SER A 626 -20.27 34.13 -6.48
N LYS A 627 -20.83 33.90 -7.67
CA LYS A 627 -22.27 33.71 -7.75
C LYS A 627 -22.58 32.46 -6.95
N VAL A 628 -23.56 32.56 -6.05
CA VAL A 628 -24.16 31.47 -5.25
C VAL A 628 -24.67 30.40 -6.20
N SER A 629 -23.73 29.60 -6.71
CA SER A 629 -23.97 28.47 -7.58
C SER A 629 -23.73 27.26 -6.69
N PRO A 630 -24.54 26.20 -6.79
CA PRO A 630 -24.23 24.93 -6.16
C PRO A 630 -22.77 24.55 -6.43
N ALA A 631 -22.07 23.97 -5.45
CA ALA A 631 -20.80 23.33 -5.71
C ALA A 631 -20.95 22.41 -6.95
N PRO A 632 -19.98 22.38 -7.88
CA PRO A 632 -20.00 21.49 -9.04
C PRO A 632 -20.46 20.08 -8.65
N GLU A 633 -21.28 19.43 -9.48
CA GLU A 633 -21.85 18.10 -9.18
C GLU A 633 -20.76 17.08 -8.80
N GLU A 634 -19.58 17.18 -9.41
CA GLU A 634 -18.40 16.36 -9.13
C GLU A 634 -17.88 16.48 -7.67
N LEU A 635 -18.09 17.62 -6.99
CA LEU A 635 -17.71 17.80 -5.58
C LEU A 635 -18.79 17.28 -4.62
N ARG A 636 -19.99 17.00 -5.13
CA ARG A 636 -21.10 16.41 -4.35
C ARG A 636 -21.03 14.90 -4.32
N ASP A 637 -20.42 14.29 -5.33
CA ASP A 637 -20.19 12.85 -5.37
C ASP A 637 -18.83 12.49 -4.75
N SER A 638 -18.85 12.03 -3.50
CA SER A 638 -17.65 11.57 -2.80
C SER A 638 -16.98 10.37 -3.47
N GLU A 639 -17.69 9.61 -4.33
CA GLU A 639 -17.11 8.47 -5.07
C GLU A 639 -16.17 8.91 -6.20
N ALA A 640 -16.32 10.15 -6.70
CA ALA A 640 -15.49 10.69 -7.77
C ALA A 640 -14.18 11.34 -7.27
N LEU A 641 -14.06 11.57 -5.96
CA LEU A 641 -12.91 12.23 -5.35
C LEU A 641 -11.80 11.21 -5.07
N LYS A 642 -10.54 11.62 -5.26
CA LYS A 642 -9.36 10.83 -4.86
C LYS A 642 -8.80 11.33 -3.52
N HIS A 643 -8.00 10.50 -2.84
CA HIS A 643 -7.32 10.95 -1.60
C HIS A 643 -6.40 12.15 -1.83
N GLY A 644 -5.76 12.21 -3.00
CA GLY A 644 -4.96 13.36 -3.42
C GLY A 644 -5.77 14.60 -3.81
N ASP A 645 -7.08 14.51 -4.05
CA ASP A 645 -7.89 15.68 -4.39
C ASP A 645 -8.13 16.60 -3.18
N TYR A 646 -7.88 16.09 -1.97
CA TYR A 646 -7.93 16.81 -0.72
C TYR A 646 -6.60 17.51 -0.42
N HIS A 647 -6.71 18.74 0.10
CA HIS A 647 -5.60 19.50 0.67
C HIS A 647 -5.97 19.98 2.06
N ILE A 648 -5.06 19.88 3.02
CA ILE A 648 -5.24 20.43 4.37
C ILE A 648 -4.24 21.56 4.55
N GLN A 649 -4.75 22.74 4.91
CA GLN A 649 -3.92 23.90 5.21
C GLN A 649 -2.88 23.57 6.28
N ASN A 650 -1.66 24.06 6.09
CA ASN A 650 -0.52 23.66 6.90
C ASN A 650 0.13 24.82 7.66
N LEU A 651 -0.32 26.05 7.48
CA LEU A 651 0.26 27.20 8.18
C LEU A 651 0.01 27.11 9.69
N LEU A 652 -1.21 26.78 10.09
CA LEU A 652 -1.59 26.63 11.50
C LEU A 652 -1.46 25.18 11.96
N LYS A 653 -0.48 24.93 12.82
CA LYS A 653 -0.23 23.60 13.39
C LYS A 653 -1.06 23.38 14.64
N SER A 654 -2.17 22.65 14.53
CA SER A 654 -3.12 22.49 15.63
C SER A 654 -2.43 22.13 16.95
N ARG A 655 -1.61 21.08 16.98
CA ARG A 655 -0.96 20.65 18.23
C ARG A 655 -0.16 21.73 18.96
N ALA A 656 0.64 22.53 18.24
CA ALA A 656 1.46 23.56 18.85
C ALA A 656 0.61 24.62 19.58
N TRP A 657 -0.52 25.00 18.98
CA TRP A 657 -1.47 25.92 19.58
C TRP A 657 -2.15 25.34 20.84
N ASP A 658 -2.48 24.05 20.83
CA ASP A 658 -3.08 23.37 21.98
C ASP A 658 -2.09 23.25 23.16
N LEU A 659 -0.80 23.01 22.88
CA LEU A 659 0.27 23.01 23.88
C LEU A 659 0.52 24.41 24.48
N GLY A 660 0.48 25.45 23.64
CA GLY A 660 0.59 26.85 24.06
C GLY A 660 -0.54 27.29 25.00
N LYS A 661 -1.73 26.69 24.88
CA LYS A 661 -2.96 27.09 25.61
C LYS A 661 -3.21 28.59 25.48
N TRP A 662 -3.52 29.02 24.25
CA TRP A 662 -3.93 30.39 23.95
C TRP A 662 -5.14 30.77 24.81
N ASN A 663 -5.03 31.85 25.60
CA ASN A 663 -6.06 32.25 26.55
C ASN A 663 -6.42 33.74 26.51
N GLY A 664 -5.66 34.58 25.81
CA GLY A 664 -5.94 36.01 25.79
C GLY A 664 -5.34 36.76 24.61
N VAL A 665 -5.70 38.04 24.50
CA VAL A 665 -5.25 38.96 23.46
C VAL A 665 -4.97 40.30 24.10
N MET A 666 -3.80 40.88 23.81
CA MET A 666 -3.34 42.17 24.29
C MET A 666 -3.17 43.12 23.10
N PHE A 667 -3.69 44.34 23.27
CA PHE A 667 -3.48 45.44 22.33
C PHE A 667 -2.39 46.35 22.91
N LEU A 668 -1.19 46.29 22.33
CA LEU A 668 -0.03 47.03 22.84
C LEU A 668 0.06 48.42 22.19
N PRO A 669 0.81 49.37 22.79
CA PRO A 669 1.10 50.65 22.15
C PRO A 669 1.72 50.47 20.75
N PRO A 670 1.45 51.38 19.80
CA PRO A 670 1.94 51.25 18.44
C PRO A 670 3.47 51.35 18.40
N LEU A 671 4.09 50.51 17.58
CA LEU A 671 5.52 50.55 17.28
C LEU A 671 5.72 51.25 15.94
N HIS A 672 6.45 52.36 15.89
CA HIS A 672 6.63 53.21 14.68
C HIS A 672 5.32 53.58 13.99
N GLY A 673 4.25 53.79 14.76
CA GLY A 673 2.91 54.11 14.23
C GLY A 673 2.10 52.89 13.76
N ILE A 674 2.65 51.68 13.81
CA ILE A 674 1.99 50.43 13.45
C ILE A 674 1.35 49.81 14.70
N PRO A 675 0.05 49.44 14.67
CA PRO A 675 -0.62 48.76 15.78
C PRO A 675 0.01 47.39 16.05
N VAL A 676 -0.04 46.98 17.32
CA VAL A 676 0.57 45.72 17.78
C VAL A 676 -0.49 44.85 18.46
N LEU A 677 -0.71 43.66 17.91
CA LEU A 677 -1.57 42.63 18.45
C LEU A 677 -0.71 41.51 19.04
N CYS A 678 -0.89 41.23 20.32
CA CYS A 678 -0.11 40.23 21.03
C CYS A 678 -1.03 39.14 21.61
N LEU A 679 -0.78 37.88 21.24
CA LEU A 679 -1.48 36.74 21.81
C LEU A 679 -0.87 36.35 23.17
N GLN A 680 -1.74 36.10 24.14
CA GLN A 680 -1.34 35.59 25.45
C GLN A 680 -1.50 34.08 25.50
N PHE A 681 -0.38 33.37 25.66
CA PHE A 681 -0.36 31.95 25.91
C PHE A 681 -0.11 31.67 27.39
N THR A 682 -0.80 30.67 27.92
CA THR A 682 -0.54 30.19 29.28
C THR A 682 0.86 29.58 29.39
N ASN A 683 1.26 28.81 28.38
CA ASN A 683 2.61 28.28 28.26
C ASN A 683 3.43 29.17 27.32
N VAL A 684 4.19 30.10 27.90
CA VAL A 684 4.91 31.16 27.16
C VAL A 684 5.90 30.58 26.16
N LYS A 685 6.64 29.53 26.52
CA LYS A 685 7.66 28.92 25.65
C LYS A 685 7.01 28.29 24.41
N GLU A 686 5.99 27.45 24.60
CA GLU A 686 5.25 26.81 23.50
C GLU A 686 4.52 27.84 22.64
N GLY A 687 4.00 28.92 23.25
CA GLY A 687 3.44 30.05 22.52
C GLY A 687 4.47 30.78 21.64
N GLY A 688 5.73 30.85 22.09
CA GLY A 688 6.84 31.34 21.28
C GLY A 688 7.17 30.42 20.11
N ASP A 689 7.14 29.11 20.32
CA ASP A 689 7.39 28.11 19.28
C ASP A 689 6.30 28.13 18.18
N VAL A 690 5.04 28.42 18.53
CA VAL A 690 3.96 28.69 17.56
C VAL A 690 4.35 29.82 16.59
N PHE A 691 4.85 30.93 17.12
CA PHE A 691 5.19 32.10 16.31
C PHE A 691 6.49 31.93 15.54
N ARG A 692 7.46 31.18 16.09
CA ARG A 692 8.66 30.76 15.36
C ARG A 692 8.29 29.95 14.11
N GLY A 693 7.44 28.93 14.27
CA GLY A 693 7.00 28.10 13.15
C GLY A 693 6.15 28.87 12.13
N LEU A 694 5.40 29.90 12.55
CA LEU A 694 4.73 30.82 11.62
C LEU A 694 5.75 31.66 10.84
N ALA A 695 6.71 32.30 11.53
CA ALA A 695 7.73 33.14 10.93
C ALA A 695 8.63 32.36 9.95
N GLU A 696 8.96 31.10 10.24
CA GLU A 696 9.69 30.23 9.31
C GLU A 696 8.93 30.00 7.98
N LYS A 697 7.59 30.03 8.01
CA LYS A 697 6.74 29.79 6.82
C LYS A 697 6.34 31.04 6.06
N VAL A 698 6.16 32.18 6.73
CA VAL A 698 5.68 33.43 6.10
C VAL A 698 6.73 34.53 6.07
N GLY A 699 7.83 34.38 6.83
CA GLY A 699 8.83 35.40 7.08
C GLY A 699 8.41 36.41 8.15
N ASP A 700 9.32 37.33 8.48
CA ASP A 700 9.04 38.44 9.42
C ASP A 700 8.01 39.43 8.85
N VAL A 701 7.79 39.40 7.53
CA VAL A 701 6.76 40.16 6.82
C VAL A 701 5.96 39.19 5.96
N ASP A 702 4.65 39.08 6.20
CA ASP A 702 3.75 38.24 5.40
C ASP A 702 3.45 38.91 4.04
N GLY A 703 4.44 38.86 3.15
CA GLY A 703 4.38 39.49 1.83
C GLY A 703 3.33 38.87 0.90
N LEU A 704 3.05 37.58 1.08
CA LEU A 704 2.05 36.83 0.31
C LEU A 704 0.63 36.95 0.88
N GLY A 705 0.47 37.50 2.09
CA GLY A 705 -0.83 37.64 2.76
C GLY A 705 -1.48 36.29 3.05
N ARG A 706 -0.70 35.29 3.48
CA ARG A 706 -1.18 33.96 3.84
C ARG A 706 -1.80 33.93 5.24
N LEU A 707 -1.25 34.69 6.18
CA LEU A 707 -1.72 34.72 7.56
C LEU A 707 -2.84 35.74 7.70
N LYS A 708 -4.02 35.29 8.09
CA LYS A 708 -5.22 36.12 8.25
C LYS A 708 -5.67 36.11 9.71
N VAL A 709 -5.79 37.31 10.29
CA VAL A 709 -6.36 37.52 11.62
C VAL A 709 -7.69 38.24 11.49
N SER A 710 -8.76 37.65 12.03
CA SER A 710 -10.10 38.22 12.04
C SER A 710 -10.57 38.49 13.45
N ILE A 711 -11.14 39.66 13.70
CA ILE A 711 -11.75 40.03 14.99
C ILE A 711 -13.24 40.24 14.74
N ILE A 712 -14.06 39.31 15.25
CA ILE A 712 -15.51 39.29 15.08
C ILE A 712 -16.17 39.89 16.32
N LYS A 713 -16.77 41.08 16.19
CA LYS A 713 -17.44 41.82 17.28
C LYS A 713 -18.92 41.46 17.44
N GLY A 714 -19.45 41.61 18.65
CA GLY A 714 -20.89 41.47 18.90
C GLY A 714 -21.41 40.05 18.68
N ILE A 715 -20.62 39.04 19.07
CA ILE A 715 -20.96 37.62 18.88
C ILE A 715 -22.14 37.14 19.77
N SER A 716 -22.55 37.96 20.73
CA SER A 716 -23.59 37.67 21.71
C SER A 716 -24.55 38.86 21.79
N SER A 717 -25.85 38.58 21.73
CA SER A 717 -26.90 39.58 21.92
C SER A 717 -27.04 39.97 23.39
N SER A 718 -26.78 39.05 24.32
CA SER A 718 -26.79 39.33 25.75
C SER A 718 -25.60 40.17 26.21
N HIS A 719 -24.44 40.00 25.56
CA HIS A 719 -23.20 40.72 25.86
C HIS A 719 -22.57 41.28 24.58
N PRO A 720 -23.02 42.46 24.10
CA PRO A 720 -22.55 43.05 22.84
C PRO A 720 -21.05 43.38 22.79
N THR A 721 -20.40 43.49 23.94
CA THR A 721 -18.96 43.76 24.08
C THR A 721 -18.09 42.54 23.77
N HIS A 722 -18.68 41.34 23.78
CA HIS A 722 -17.95 40.10 23.52
C HIS A 722 -17.52 40.00 22.05
N TYR A 723 -16.32 39.48 21.83
CA TYR A 723 -15.75 39.31 20.51
C TYR A 723 -14.94 38.02 20.40
N THR A 724 -14.74 37.52 19.19
CA THR A 724 -13.89 36.35 18.93
C THR A 724 -12.73 36.78 18.06
N VAL A 725 -11.52 36.38 18.45
CA VAL A 725 -10.33 36.47 17.59
C VAL A 725 -10.14 35.14 16.90
N MET A 726 -9.99 35.20 15.59
CA MET A 726 -9.76 34.06 14.71
C MET A 726 -8.42 34.24 14.00
N VAL A 727 -7.56 33.23 14.08
CA VAL A 727 -6.34 33.13 13.29
C VAL A 727 -6.56 32.02 12.27
N SER A 728 -6.30 32.30 11.00
CA SER A 728 -6.57 31.39 9.86
C SER A 728 -5.53 31.57 8.76
N GLU A 729 -5.45 30.60 7.86
CA GLU A 729 -4.73 30.73 6.61
C GLU A 729 -5.71 31.15 5.50
N ASP A 730 -5.37 32.22 4.77
CA ASP A 730 -6.15 32.62 3.62
C ASP A 730 -5.91 31.67 2.43
N SER A 731 -6.92 31.50 1.57
CA SER A 731 -6.84 30.49 0.50
C SER A 731 -5.73 30.86 -0.51
N VAL A 732 -4.69 30.05 -0.60
CA VAL A 732 -3.81 30.02 -1.77
C VAL A 732 -4.56 29.26 -2.87
N PRO A 733 -4.64 29.77 -4.11
CA PRO A 733 -5.27 29.03 -5.20
C PRO A 733 -4.44 27.78 -5.51
N GLU A 734 -4.73 26.67 -4.84
CA GLU A 734 -4.21 25.36 -5.21
C GLU A 734 -5.16 24.67 -6.20
N GLN A 735 -4.59 23.92 -7.14
CA GLN A 735 -5.31 23.06 -8.09
C GLN A 735 -5.98 21.84 -7.42
N ARG A 736 -6.45 21.97 -6.18
CA ARG A 736 -7.03 20.88 -5.38
C ARG A 736 -8.54 21.08 -5.29
N LYS A 737 -9.28 19.98 -5.41
CA LYS A 737 -10.75 20.01 -5.51
C LYS A 737 -11.42 20.31 -4.17
N VAL A 738 -10.83 19.84 -3.07
CA VAL A 738 -11.36 20.02 -1.71
C VAL A 738 -10.26 20.53 -0.79
N MET A 739 -10.55 21.60 -0.06
CA MET A 739 -9.62 22.20 0.89
C MET A 739 -10.19 22.13 2.32
N GLY A 740 -9.44 21.48 3.22
CA GLY A 740 -9.65 21.54 4.66
C GLY A 740 -9.01 22.81 5.22
N MET A 741 -9.84 23.70 5.76
CA MET A 741 -9.37 24.91 6.42
C MET A 741 -9.02 24.63 7.88
N VAL A 742 -7.88 25.15 8.33
CA VAL A 742 -7.47 25.11 9.73
C VAL A 742 -7.57 26.51 10.31
N PHE A 743 -8.20 26.64 11.47
CA PHE A 743 -8.36 27.91 12.15
C PHE A 743 -8.25 27.75 13.67
N ARG A 744 -7.85 28.84 14.35
CA ARG A 744 -7.82 28.95 15.80
C ARG A 744 -8.69 30.09 16.26
N LEU A 745 -9.55 29.81 17.24
CA LEU A 745 -10.52 30.75 17.78
C LEU A 745 -10.24 30.96 19.27
N ASN A 746 -10.37 32.20 19.72
CA ASN A 746 -10.46 32.52 21.14
C ASN A 746 -11.56 33.55 21.38
N ARG A 747 -12.49 33.23 22.28
CA ARG A 747 -13.61 34.08 22.64
C ARG A 747 -13.20 34.96 23.81
N MET A 748 -13.32 36.27 23.62
CA MET A 748 -12.97 37.30 24.59
C MET A 748 -14.24 37.90 25.19
N THR A 749 -14.25 38.05 26.51
CA THR A 749 -15.41 38.51 27.29
C THR A 749 -15.07 39.80 28.06
N PRO A 750 -14.77 40.92 27.38
CA PRO A 750 -14.45 42.16 28.06
C PRO A 750 -15.72 42.90 28.53
N ASP A 751 -15.58 43.71 29.58
CA ASP A 751 -16.66 44.60 30.05
C ASP A 751 -16.86 45.84 29.16
N SER A 752 -15.94 46.12 28.23
CA SER A 752 -15.93 47.34 27.40
C SER A 752 -15.25 47.12 26.05
N THR A 753 -15.66 47.90 25.03
CA THR A 753 -15.09 47.87 23.68
C THR A 753 -13.97 48.89 23.45
N VAL A 754 -13.61 49.71 24.44
CA VAL A 754 -12.66 50.83 24.28
C VAL A 754 -11.32 50.39 23.64
N ASN A 755 -10.77 49.25 24.07
CA ASN A 755 -9.48 48.77 23.57
C ASN A 755 -9.56 48.25 22.13
N ILE A 756 -10.62 47.49 21.81
CA ILE A 756 -10.82 46.93 20.47
C ILE A 756 -11.18 48.01 19.45
N ASP A 757 -11.97 49.01 19.84
CA ASP A 757 -12.35 50.12 18.96
C ASP A 757 -11.13 51.02 18.69
N ARG A 758 -10.33 51.33 19.72
CA ARG A 758 -9.05 52.05 19.54
C ARG A 758 -8.10 51.29 18.61
N PHE A 759 -7.93 49.98 18.83
CA PHE A 759 -7.10 49.15 17.97
C PHE A 759 -7.63 49.11 16.52
N ALA A 760 -8.94 48.99 16.34
CA ALA A 760 -9.56 48.98 15.02
C ALA A 760 -9.32 50.27 14.23
N GLU A 761 -9.43 51.43 14.89
CA GLU A 761 -9.10 52.71 14.27
C GLU A 761 -7.62 52.83 13.87
N MET A 762 -6.72 52.25 14.66
CA MET A 762 -5.29 52.24 14.36
C MET A 762 -4.98 51.30 13.19
N CYS A 763 -5.56 50.11 13.14
CA CYS A 763 -5.43 49.20 12.01
C CYS A 763 -5.98 49.81 10.71
N ALA A 764 -7.14 50.48 10.78
CA ALA A 764 -7.72 51.16 9.62
C ALA A 764 -6.81 52.28 9.06
N ARG A 765 -6.05 52.97 9.94
CA ARG A 765 -5.08 53.99 9.54
C ARG A 765 -3.78 53.41 9.00
N ALA A 766 -3.25 52.36 9.63
CA ALA A 766 -1.94 51.81 9.29
C ALA A 766 -1.98 50.84 8.09
N GLY A 767 -3.09 50.13 7.87
CA GLY A 767 -3.21 49.09 6.82
C GLY A 767 -2.35 47.84 7.06
N GLN A 768 -1.64 47.79 8.18
CA GLN A 768 -0.76 46.70 8.60
C GLN A 768 -0.71 46.63 10.13
N CYS A 769 -0.26 45.51 10.67
CA CYS A 769 -0.19 45.28 12.10
C CYS A 769 0.95 44.31 12.42
N TYR A 770 1.65 44.56 13.53
CA TYR A 770 2.52 43.56 14.11
C TYR A 770 1.68 42.53 14.85
N PHE A 771 1.93 41.26 14.59
CA PHE A 771 1.26 40.13 15.20
C PHE A 771 2.29 39.25 15.90
N GLY A 772 2.23 39.18 17.23
CA GLY A 772 3.19 38.43 18.05
C GLY A 772 2.54 37.74 19.24
N CYS A 773 3.36 37.23 20.15
CA CYS A 773 2.90 36.60 21.38
C CYS A 773 3.68 37.08 22.62
N ASN A 774 3.19 36.69 23.79
CA ASN A 774 3.75 37.13 25.07
C ASN A 774 5.19 36.68 25.35
N SER A 775 5.74 35.72 24.60
CA SER A 775 7.18 35.38 24.69
C SER A 775 8.09 36.44 24.07
N MET A 776 7.56 37.28 23.18
CA MET A 776 8.29 38.32 22.43
C MET A 776 8.24 39.68 23.13
N LEU A 777 7.59 39.78 24.30
CA LEU A 777 7.49 41.05 25.02
C LEU A 777 8.86 41.56 25.52
N GLU A 778 9.86 40.68 25.62
CA GLU A 778 11.22 41.09 25.96
C GLU A 778 11.87 41.91 24.86
N ASP A 779 11.51 41.68 23.60
CA ASP A 779 12.04 42.42 22.44
C ASP A 779 11.62 43.91 22.49
N LEU A 780 10.52 44.20 23.17
CA LEU A 780 10.02 45.57 23.40
C LEU A 780 10.74 46.30 24.54
N LYS A 781 11.59 45.61 25.33
CA LYS A 781 12.37 46.24 26.41
C LYS A 781 13.62 46.98 25.88
N CYS A 782 13.97 46.78 24.61
CA CYS A 782 15.06 47.52 23.95
C CYS A 782 14.72 49.01 23.83
N ALA A 783 15.74 49.88 23.91
CA ALA A 783 15.55 51.34 23.88
C ALA A 783 14.90 51.84 22.57
N VAL A 784 15.11 51.13 21.46
CA VAL A 784 14.45 51.35 20.17
C VAL A 784 14.13 49.98 19.56
N PRO A 785 12.94 49.41 19.79
CA PRO A 785 12.57 48.14 19.17
C PRO A 785 12.36 48.36 17.67
N GLU A 786 13.06 47.60 16.83
CA GLU A 786 12.93 47.72 15.37
C GLU A 786 11.78 46.86 14.80
N HIS A 787 11.38 45.81 15.52
CA HIS A 787 10.42 44.81 15.04
C HIS A 787 9.67 44.13 16.21
N PHE A 788 8.47 43.59 15.94
CA PHE A 788 7.73 42.73 16.87
C PHE A 788 6.94 41.64 16.14
N GLY A 789 7.28 40.36 16.35
CA GLY A 789 6.53 39.23 15.83
C GLY A 789 6.56 39.11 14.30
N ILE A 790 5.40 39.20 13.65
CA ILE A 790 5.23 39.11 12.19
C ILE A 790 4.42 40.32 11.74
N LEU A 791 4.90 41.03 10.73
CA LEU A 791 4.15 42.13 10.11
C LEU A 791 3.11 41.57 9.13
N ILE A 792 1.83 41.70 9.47
CA ILE A 792 0.70 41.23 8.66
C ILE A 792 -0.09 42.40 8.06
N LYS A 793 -0.57 42.21 6.82
CA LYS A 793 -1.44 43.18 6.12
C LYS A 793 -2.92 42.80 6.18
N LYS A 794 -3.23 41.51 6.35
CA LYS A 794 -4.61 41.00 6.36
C LYS A 794 -5.17 40.88 7.78
N ILE A 795 -5.60 42.02 8.33
CA ILE A 795 -6.47 42.07 9.51
C ILE A 795 -7.88 42.46 9.09
N ARG A 796 -8.86 41.62 9.44
CA ARG A 796 -10.29 41.90 9.20
C ARG A 796 -11.00 42.11 10.53
N ILE A 797 -11.60 43.29 10.73
CA ILE A 797 -12.42 43.59 11.90
C ILE A 797 -13.84 43.82 11.42
N LEU A 798 -14.77 42.96 11.84
CA LEU A 798 -16.14 42.95 11.37
C LEU A 798 -17.12 42.66 12.50
N TRP A 799 -18.39 42.97 12.28
CA TRP A 799 -19.46 42.56 13.20
C TRP A 799 -20.00 41.19 12.83
N ALA A 800 -20.35 40.39 13.84
CA ALA A 800 -20.92 39.06 13.65
C ALA A 800 -22.19 39.06 12.78
N TRP A 801 -23.01 40.12 12.87
CA TRP A 801 -24.24 40.25 12.07
C TRP A 801 -23.98 40.44 10.56
N GLN A 802 -22.76 40.78 10.17
CA GLN A 802 -22.35 40.96 8.77
C GLN A 802 -21.86 39.67 8.09
N ILE A 803 -21.73 38.57 8.84
CA ILE A 803 -21.15 37.32 8.34
C ILE A 803 -22.11 36.57 7.43
N GLU A 804 -21.65 36.27 6.22
CA GLU A 804 -22.34 35.43 5.24
C GLU A 804 -21.80 33.98 5.26
N LEU A 805 -22.54 33.02 4.68
CA LEU A 805 -22.10 31.62 4.58
C LEU A 805 -20.79 31.43 3.78
N LYS A 806 -20.43 32.40 2.93
CA LYS A 806 -19.18 32.41 2.17
C LYS A 806 -17.97 32.86 2.98
N ASP A 807 -18.20 33.54 4.11
CA ASP A 807 -17.13 34.07 4.97
C ASP A 807 -16.63 32.94 5.89
N PRO A 808 -15.34 32.55 5.87
CA PRO A 808 -14.83 31.50 6.76
C PRO A 808 -15.06 31.82 8.25
N GLU A 809 -15.27 33.09 8.60
CA GLU A 809 -15.60 33.57 9.94
C GLU A 809 -16.96 33.05 10.47
N PHE A 810 -17.81 32.42 9.65
CA PHE A 810 -19.05 31.78 10.13
C PHE A 810 -18.82 30.76 11.24
N VAL A 811 -17.63 30.15 11.30
CA VAL A 811 -17.24 29.17 12.34
C VAL A 811 -17.17 29.79 13.75
N ALA A 812 -17.08 31.12 13.86
CA ALA A 812 -17.06 31.83 15.14
C ALA A 812 -18.47 32.08 15.72
N LEU A 813 -19.52 31.83 14.94
CA LEU A 813 -20.91 32.06 15.34
C LEU A 813 -21.40 30.99 16.31
N ASP A 814 -22.21 31.39 17.28
CA ASP A 814 -22.92 30.47 18.16
C ASP A 814 -24.26 30.08 17.52
N LEU A 815 -24.57 28.78 17.46
CA LEU A 815 -25.85 28.32 16.92
C LEU A 815 -27.01 28.47 17.91
N LYS A 816 -26.69 28.57 19.22
CA LYS A 816 -27.68 28.66 20.30
C LYS A 816 -28.03 30.10 20.66
N GLU A 817 -27.12 31.04 20.43
CA GLU A 817 -27.29 32.46 20.76
C GLU A 817 -27.20 33.31 19.50
N LEU A 818 -28.09 34.30 19.37
CA LEU A 818 -27.99 35.28 18.29
C LEU A 818 -26.88 36.29 18.57
N PRO A 819 -26.12 36.72 17.56
CA PRO A 819 -25.21 37.85 17.69
C PRO A 819 -25.98 39.15 17.94
N PHE A 820 -25.28 40.17 18.45
CA PHE A 820 -25.82 41.51 18.58
C PHE A 820 -26.12 42.09 17.19
N ILE A 821 -27.38 42.45 16.96
CA ILE A 821 -27.86 43.11 15.75
C ILE A 821 -28.33 44.51 16.15
N PRO A 822 -27.73 45.59 15.61
CA PRO A 822 -28.20 46.95 15.87
C PRO A 822 -29.67 47.14 15.43
N PRO A 823 -30.47 47.90 16.18
CA PRO A 823 -31.92 48.03 15.93
C PRO A 823 -32.27 48.68 14.58
N ASP A 824 -31.33 49.39 13.96
CA ASP A 824 -31.43 50.04 12.65
C ASP A 824 -31.15 49.08 11.47
N VAL A 825 -30.60 47.89 11.72
CA VAL A 825 -30.25 46.92 10.68
C VAL A 825 -31.44 46.00 10.37
N LYS A 826 -31.96 46.10 9.14
CA LYS A 826 -33.02 45.20 8.63
C LYS A 826 -32.40 44.09 7.77
N ASN A 827 -32.83 42.83 8.00
CA ASN A 827 -32.40 41.63 7.28
C ASN A 827 -30.86 41.39 7.27
N PRO A 828 -30.22 41.23 8.44
CA PRO A 828 -28.79 40.95 8.48
C PRO A 828 -28.46 39.57 7.87
N PRO A 829 -27.36 39.44 7.11
CA PRO A 829 -26.99 38.20 6.41
C PRO A 829 -26.80 37.00 7.37
N VAL A 830 -26.39 37.28 8.61
CA VAL A 830 -26.12 36.25 9.62
C VAL A 830 -27.33 35.34 9.91
N LEU A 831 -28.55 35.82 9.75
CA LEU A 831 -29.76 35.03 10.02
C LEU A 831 -29.88 33.86 9.04
N ALA A 832 -29.67 34.13 7.74
CA ALA A 832 -29.66 33.09 6.71
C ALA A 832 -28.47 32.13 6.91
N THR A 833 -27.31 32.65 7.31
CA THR A 833 -26.12 31.83 7.64
C THR A 833 -26.41 30.85 8.79
N LEU A 834 -27.02 31.33 9.89
CA LEU A 834 -27.36 30.49 11.04
C LEU A 834 -28.41 29.44 10.70
N GLU A 835 -29.41 29.79 9.88
CA GLU A 835 -30.42 28.83 9.40
C GLU A 835 -29.80 27.72 8.54
N ALA A 836 -28.92 28.09 7.60
CA ALA A 836 -28.17 27.14 6.79
C ALA A 836 -27.30 26.20 7.66
N LEU A 837 -26.54 26.75 8.61
CA LEU A 837 -25.69 25.95 9.51
C LEU A 837 -26.50 24.98 10.39
N ARG A 838 -27.70 25.38 10.83
CA ARG A 838 -28.61 24.48 11.57
C ARG A 838 -29.11 23.33 10.71
N SER A 839 -29.39 23.58 9.43
CA SER A 839 -29.81 22.53 8.48
C SER A 839 -28.69 21.55 8.11
N MET A 840 -27.41 21.96 8.21
CA MET A 840 -26.25 21.12 7.90
C MET A 840 -25.84 20.17 9.03
N LYS A 841 -26.31 20.38 10.26
CA LYS A 841 -26.07 19.43 11.36
C LYS A 841 -27.05 18.26 11.24
N PRO A 842 -26.57 17.00 11.14
CA PRO A 842 -27.44 15.86 11.36
C PRO A 842 -27.93 15.89 12.81
N ASN A 843 -29.22 15.62 13.00
CA ASN A 843 -29.88 15.49 14.31
C ASN A 843 -29.16 14.53 15.25
#